data_AF-A0A1Z5J6Y7-F1
#
_entry.id   AF-A0A1Z5J6Y7-F1
#
_cell.length_a   1.000
_cell.length_b   1.000
_cell.length_c   1.000
_cell.angle_alpha   90.00
_cell.angle_beta   90.00
_cell.angle_gamma   90.00
#
_symmetry.space_group_name_H-M   'P 1'
#
loop_
_entity.id
_entity.type
_entity.pdbx_description
1 polymer ?
#
loop_
_entity_poly.entity_id
_entity_poly.type
_entity_poly.pdbx_seq_one_letter_code
_entity_poly.pdbx_strand_id
1 'polypeptide(L)'
;MATITQRTSRWKQKRKLHALFGMLALLVVLMLLKTDPASPRMILLLEYEDTTRVTATEPVTVEKPSKTSPSAPLSITTSSILQYTNAGVDVSDPTLWDGDDLHGDSSTATVMGMATGYPLSVYQQFVGSLRKTGYTGHIILGVASDTNRTILDYLVYRNVTVKFIQPGPCTYVQPADVADDIFKKTVCDIHYPDIKVRWSRFPLQADWLKECSTCTGPVLTMDVRDSIFQQDPFGPGSPVVRGLHVFEEDPTQTTLHWLTRWPLQECQGLTFEKPMLCSGTTIGTRRAMLKYFEVMYAEMKVWIADEKCRFNIDGDDQSIHNYLFYTGQLPFAQAIKNRSGGIVNTVGKIGADLRKKYIQYLQNVHHLSPSDAAKHPYEGASETTWISVAFNLTNEKGQFIEYDGSVSRVVHQIDRFGVPFLMWLDQQAFVKDDIPILNLQLEGSQQEPLDIEREASSLRRVTETGVSISDPKLWEGEDLQGDSSTATVMGMATGYPLSVYQRFVGTLRKTGYKGRIILGVASDASPEILDYFKARNVTPKILHWSNCTYRKMESQEDIFGKTTCEEHYPDIKIRWSRFPLQADWLRECTECTGPVLVTDVRDTYFQQDPFGYGSPLVKGLQVFEEHPSQTTDHWITDGPISKCKGMKLQNLPMLCSGTTVGTRIAMLKYLEIMYEEMKGWISDEKCRFDMDGDDQSIHNYLFYTGQLPFAQSIAFRCGGIVTTVGKLGAMVVKAHASHLLETQGWEKGRAMWQPFPGATSTNWVGAAYNLTENLTDAQGFFLEHDGSRSRVIHQWDRFGRPLLNLWMDKNPYFQDDDVAVVVGKR
;
A
#
# COMPACT_ATOMS: atom_id res chain seq x y z
N MET A 1 18.19 -41.97 52.56
CA MET A 1 16.89 -42.31 51.91
C MET A 1 15.80 -42.55 52.95
N ALA A 2 15.31 -41.50 53.61
CA ALA A 2 14.09 -41.54 54.44
C ALA A 2 13.62 -40.11 54.76
N THR A 3 13.36 -39.29 53.73
CA THR A 3 12.76 -37.94 53.93
C THR A 3 12.17 -37.33 52.65
N ILE A 4 11.72 -38.16 51.70
CA ILE A 4 11.02 -37.71 50.48
C ILE A 4 9.80 -38.60 50.23
N THR A 5 8.90 -38.71 51.21
CA THR A 5 7.63 -39.46 51.01
C THR A 5 6.42 -38.92 51.77
N GLN A 6 6.49 -37.69 52.31
CA GLN A 6 5.36 -37.07 53.03
C GLN A 6 4.81 -35.79 52.38
N ARG A 7 5.46 -35.22 51.36
CA ARG A 7 4.99 -33.99 50.69
C ARG A 7 3.99 -34.21 49.54
N THR A 8 3.89 -35.42 48.99
CA THR A 8 3.02 -35.72 47.82
C THR A 8 1.57 -36.07 48.19
N SER A 9 1.28 -36.39 49.46
CA SER A 9 -0.07 -36.75 49.93
C SER A 9 -0.99 -35.52 50.10
N ARG A 10 -0.49 -34.42 50.70
CA ARG A 10 -1.27 -33.19 50.93
C ARG A 10 -1.68 -32.45 49.65
N TRP A 11 -0.93 -32.63 48.56
CA TRP A 11 -1.22 -31.99 47.26
C TRP A 11 -2.40 -32.64 46.51
N LYS A 12 -2.60 -33.96 46.65
CA LYS A 12 -3.72 -34.67 46.00
C LYS A 12 -5.07 -34.40 46.66
N GLN A 13 -5.11 -34.09 47.96
CA GLN A 13 -6.36 -33.74 48.67
C GLN A 13 -6.86 -32.32 48.33
N LYS A 14 -5.97 -31.33 48.13
CA LYS A 14 -6.36 -29.96 47.74
C LYS A 14 -7.00 -29.89 46.35
N ARG A 15 -6.52 -30.70 45.38
CA ARG A 15 -7.11 -30.75 44.03
C ARG A 15 -8.52 -31.34 44.00
N LYS A 16 -8.84 -32.32 44.86
CA LYS A 16 -10.19 -32.88 44.95
C LYS A 16 -11.19 -31.90 45.55
N LEU A 17 -10.77 -31.05 46.50
CA LEU A 17 -11.64 -30.05 47.11
C LEU A 17 -11.96 -28.89 46.15
N HIS A 18 -10.99 -28.43 45.35
CA HIS A 18 -11.22 -27.39 44.34
C HIS A 18 -12.10 -27.87 43.18
N ALA A 19 -11.99 -29.15 42.77
CA ALA A 19 -12.88 -29.72 41.76
C ALA A 19 -14.34 -29.82 42.25
N LEU A 20 -14.55 -30.09 43.55
CA LEU A 20 -15.90 -30.14 44.14
C LEU A 20 -16.55 -28.76 44.21
N PHE A 21 -15.80 -27.71 44.60
CA PHE A 21 -16.29 -26.34 44.62
C PHE A 21 -16.57 -25.79 43.21
N GLY A 22 -15.75 -26.16 42.22
CA GLY A 22 -15.99 -25.82 40.82
C GLY A 22 -17.29 -26.44 40.27
N MET A 23 -17.56 -27.70 40.59
CA MET A 23 -18.82 -28.35 40.17
C MET A 23 -20.06 -27.77 40.87
N LEU A 24 -19.96 -27.38 42.14
CA LEU A 24 -21.08 -26.76 42.85
C LEU A 24 -21.42 -25.38 42.29
N ALA A 25 -20.41 -24.57 41.95
CA ALA A 25 -20.61 -23.27 41.32
C ALA A 25 -21.24 -23.40 39.92
N LEU A 26 -20.84 -24.41 39.14
CA LEU A 26 -21.42 -24.70 37.83
C LEU A 26 -22.90 -25.13 37.92
N LEU A 27 -23.25 -25.91 38.95
CA LEU A 27 -24.62 -26.33 39.23
C LEU A 27 -25.53 -25.16 39.64
N VAL A 28 -25.02 -24.19 40.39
CA VAL A 28 -25.77 -22.97 40.77
C VAL A 28 -26.01 -22.07 39.55
N VAL A 29 -25.04 -21.95 38.64
CA VAL A 29 -25.21 -21.21 37.38
C VAL A 29 -26.20 -21.91 36.44
N LEU A 30 -26.17 -23.24 36.35
CA LEU A 30 -27.12 -24.02 35.55
C LEU A 30 -28.55 -23.99 36.10
N MET A 31 -28.74 -23.84 37.42
CA MET A 31 -30.07 -23.70 38.01
C MET A 31 -30.66 -22.29 37.89
N LEU A 32 -29.82 -21.26 37.71
CA LEU A 32 -30.28 -19.87 37.51
C LEU A 32 -30.65 -19.53 36.06
N LEU A 33 -30.36 -20.42 35.09
CA LEU A 33 -30.59 -20.19 33.65
C LEU A 33 -31.85 -20.89 33.09
N LYS A 34 -32.82 -21.29 33.93
CA LYS A 34 -34.12 -21.78 33.45
C LYS A 34 -35.20 -20.69 33.52
N THR A 35 -35.24 -19.85 32.50
CA THR A 35 -36.46 -19.12 32.09
C THR A 35 -36.57 -19.06 30.56
N ASP A 36 -37.64 -19.66 30.06
CA ASP A 36 -38.41 -19.45 28.82
C ASP A 36 -37.71 -19.27 27.44
N PRO A 37 -37.90 -20.19 26.47
CA PRO A 37 -37.38 -20.06 25.11
C PRO A 37 -38.43 -19.38 24.20
N ALA A 38 -38.48 -18.05 24.24
CA ALA A 38 -39.15 -17.27 23.19
C ALA A 38 -38.36 -15.98 22.91
N SER A 39 -37.49 -16.03 21.89
CA SER A 39 -36.95 -14.91 21.11
C SER A 39 -36.46 -13.65 21.86
N PRO A 40 -35.15 -13.47 22.10
CA PRO A 40 -34.62 -12.13 22.29
C PRO A 40 -34.29 -11.54 20.91
N ARG A 41 -35.21 -10.75 20.36
CA ARG A 41 -34.79 -9.68 19.45
C ARG A 41 -33.94 -8.73 20.28
N MET A 42 -32.71 -8.53 19.85
CA MET A 42 -31.74 -7.72 20.54
C MET A 42 -32.11 -6.24 20.43
N ILE A 43 -32.88 -5.73 21.38
CA ILE A 43 -32.86 -4.30 21.73
C ILE A 43 -31.84 -4.19 22.88
N LEU A 44 -30.56 -4.35 22.56
CA LEU A 44 -29.49 -3.99 23.49
C LEU A 44 -29.37 -2.47 23.42
N LEU A 45 -30.08 -1.86 24.37
CA LEU A 45 -29.82 -0.57 24.96
C LEU A 45 -28.33 -0.19 24.85
N LEU A 46 -28.03 0.70 23.91
CA LEU A 46 -27.28 1.88 24.33
C LEU A 46 -28.20 2.58 25.33
N GLU A 47 -28.09 2.25 26.62
CA GLU A 47 -28.47 3.19 27.68
C GLU A 47 -27.54 4.40 27.52
N TYR A 48 -27.89 5.25 26.55
CA TYR A 48 -27.51 6.63 26.51
C TYR A 48 -28.28 7.24 27.69
N GLU A 49 -27.59 7.61 28.77
CA GLU A 49 -28.24 8.27 29.90
C GLU A 49 -29.09 9.44 29.39
N ASP A 50 -30.39 9.29 29.52
CA ASP A 50 -31.43 10.18 29.00
C ASP A 50 -31.53 11.45 29.88
N THR A 51 -30.43 12.17 30.06
CA THR A 51 -30.39 13.41 30.86
C THR A 51 -30.55 14.68 30.02
N THR A 52 -30.73 14.60 28.70
CA THR A 52 -30.92 15.78 27.84
C THR A 52 -31.92 15.61 26.68
N ARG A 53 -32.97 14.80 26.84
CA ARG A 53 -34.15 14.91 25.96
C ARG A 53 -35.06 16.05 26.43
N VAL A 54 -34.98 17.17 25.71
CA VAL A 54 -36.09 18.13 25.62
C VAL A 54 -37.22 17.41 24.87
N THR A 55 -38.26 17.01 25.59
CA THR A 55 -39.46 16.42 25.01
C THR A 55 -40.24 17.48 24.23
N ALA A 56 -40.24 17.36 22.91
CA ALA A 56 -41.23 17.99 22.05
C ALA A 56 -42.56 17.24 22.25
N THR A 57 -43.51 17.88 22.93
CA THR A 57 -44.89 17.41 23.02
C THR A 57 -45.67 17.77 21.75
N GLU A 58 -46.62 16.89 21.42
CA GLU A 58 -47.52 16.92 20.26
C GLU A 58 -48.28 18.25 20.06
N PRO A 59 -48.72 18.53 18.80
CA PRO A 59 -49.19 19.85 18.43
C PRO A 59 -50.59 20.13 18.98
N VAL A 60 -50.67 21.05 19.93
CA VAL A 60 -51.92 21.76 20.26
C VAL A 60 -52.18 22.76 19.13
N THR A 61 -53.34 22.65 18.49
CA THR A 61 -53.88 23.68 17.61
C THR A 61 -54.01 25.00 18.37
N VAL A 62 -53.11 25.95 18.10
CA VAL A 62 -53.15 27.32 18.61
C VAL A 62 -53.14 28.29 17.42
N GLU A 63 -54.05 29.25 17.48
CA GLU A 63 -54.29 30.32 16.51
C GLU A 63 -53.02 31.10 16.12
N LYS A 64 -52.98 31.53 14.85
CA LYS A 64 -51.95 32.39 14.27
C LYS A 64 -51.68 33.64 15.14
N PRO A 65 -50.44 33.84 15.64
CA PRO A 65 -50.00 35.13 16.11
C PRO A 65 -49.35 35.94 14.98
N SER A 66 -49.53 37.25 15.07
CA SER A 66 -49.11 38.26 14.11
C SER A 66 -47.60 38.37 13.93
N LYS A 67 -47.21 38.68 12.68
CA LYS A 67 -45.89 39.17 12.25
C LYS A 67 -45.25 40.11 13.28
N THR A 68 -44.17 39.67 13.91
CA THR A 68 -43.19 40.56 14.55
C THR A 68 -41.79 40.17 14.09
N SER A 69 -40.99 41.20 13.83
CA SER A 69 -39.71 41.22 13.11
C SER A 69 -38.60 40.36 13.73
N PRO A 70 -37.54 40.00 12.98
CA PRO A 70 -36.44 39.19 13.48
C PRO A 70 -35.68 39.93 14.58
N SER A 71 -35.43 39.22 15.68
CA SER A 71 -34.60 39.64 16.80
C SER A 71 -33.18 39.99 16.35
N ALA A 72 -32.69 41.14 16.82
CA ALA A 72 -31.34 41.63 16.63
C ALA A 72 -30.26 40.64 17.14
N PRO A 73 -29.07 40.60 16.54
CA PRO A 73 -27.99 39.71 16.96
C PRO A 73 -27.51 40.07 18.37
N LEU A 74 -27.15 39.03 19.14
CA LEU A 74 -26.54 39.14 20.47
C LEU A 74 -25.34 40.09 20.41
N SER A 75 -25.42 41.18 21.18
CA SER A 75 -24.31 42.09 21.43
C SER A 75 -23.23 41.35 22.23
N ILE A 76 -22.18 40.90 21.54
CA ILE A 76 -20.95 40.42 22.16
C ILE A 76 -20.34 41.62 22.90
N THR A 77 -20.35 41.59 24.24
CA THR A 77 -19.58 42.54 25.02
C THR A 77 -18.11 42.35 24.67
N THR A 78 -17.51 43.39 24.08
CA THR A 78 -16.12 43.51 23.62
C THR A 78 -15.12 43.34 24.76
N SER A 79 -15.01 42.13 25.32
CA SER A 79 -13.74 41.70 25.87
C SER A 79 -12.72 41.77 24.74
N SER A 80 -11.55 42.32 25.04
CA SER A 80 -10.49 42.61 24.06
C SER A 80 -10.22 41.40 23.16
N ILE A 81 -10.65 41.48 21.90
CA ILE A 81 -10.30 40.50 20.87
C ILE A 81 -8.77 40.47 20.82
N LEU A 82 -8.18 39.28 20.95
CA LEU A 82 -6.75 39.08 20.82
C LEU A 82 -6.29 39.63 19.46
N GLN A 83 -5.36 40.58 19.47
CA GLN A 83 -4.82 41.15 18.24
C GLN A 83 -3.79 40.19 17.60
N TYR A 84 -2.98 39.53 18.43
CA TYR A 84 -1.94 38.60 18.02
C TYR A 84 -2.09 37.27 18.76
N THR A 85 -1.74 36.17 18.09
CA THR A 85 -1.57 34.86 18.74
C THR A 85 -0.32 34.84 19.61
N ASN A 86 -0.17 33.83 20.46
CA ASN A 86 1.05 33.61 21.25
C ASN A 86 2.28 33.37 20.36
N ALA A 87 2.05 32.83 19.15
CA ALA A 87 3.08 32.69 18.12
C ALA A 87 3.31 33.96 17.29
N GLY A 88 2.66 35.09 17.62
CA GLY A 88 2.88 36.40 16.99
C GLY A 88 2.15 36.63 15.66
N VAL A 89 1.15 35.81 15.31
CA VAL A 89 0.37 35.98 14.07
C VAL A 89 -0.76 36.98 14.33
N ASP A 90 -0.91 37.98 13.45
CA ASP A 90 -2.03 38.94 13.50
C ASP A 90 -3.34 38.25 13.09
N VAL A 91 -4.33 38.30 14.00
CA VAL A 91 -5.67 37.74 13.87
C VAL A 91 -6.76 38.80 14.07
N SER A 92 -6.40 40.08 13.99
CA SER A 92 -7.29 41.21 14.23
C SER A 92 -8.11 41.64 13.00
N ASP A 93 -7.84 41.05 11.83
CA ASP A 93 -8.57 41.33 10.60
C ASP A 93 -10.06 40.96 10.76
N PRO A 94 -10.98 41.95 10.81
CA PRO A 94 -12.40 41.69 11.02
C PRO A 94 -13.03 40.92 9.85
N THR A 95 -12.41 40.97 8.67
CA THR A 95 -12.88 40.28 7.46
C THR A 95 -12.63 38.77 7.51
N LEU A 96 -11.95 38.28 8.55
CA LEU A 96 -11.86 36.86 8.88
C LEU A 96 -13.21 36.27 9.30
N TRP A 97 -14.20 37.11 9.66
CA TRP A 97 -15.56 36.69 10.01
C TRP A 97 -16.55 36.74 8.86
N ASP A 98 -16.13 37.25 7.70
CA ASP A 98 -16.99 37.34 6.53
C ASP A 98 -17.54 35.95 6.20
N GLY A 99 -18.80 35.91 5.75
CA GLY A 99 -19.46 34.70 5.32
C GLY A 99 -19.35 34.54 3.81
N ASP A 100 -19.03 33.33 3.37
CA ASP A 100 -19.16 32.94 1.97
C ASP A 100 -20.48 32.16 1.83
N ASP A 101 -21.50 32.81 1.25
CA ASP A 101 -22.72 32.13 0.81
C ASP A 101 -22.59 31.82 -0.68
N LEU A 102 -22.34 30.54 -0.98
CA LEU A 102 -22.20 30.06 -2.35
C LEU A 102 -23.54 29.95 -3.09
N HIS A 103 -24.67 30.15 -2.40
CA HIS A 103 -26.02 29.94 -2.95
C HIS A 103 -26.19 28.56 -3.63
N GLY A 104 -25.43 27.57 -3.18
CA GLY A 104 -25.42 26.21 -3.69
C GLY A 104 -24.54 25.97 -4.92
N ASP A 105 -23.73 26.93 -5.35
CA ASP A 105 -22.73 26.75 -6.43
C ASP A 105 -21.35 26.40 -5.85
N SER A 106 -20.96 25.13 -5.99
CA SER A 106 -19.69 24.63 -5.49
C SER A 106 -18.48 24.90 -6.40
N SER A 107 -18.67 25.55 -7.57
CA SER A 107 -17.64 25.70 -8.60
C SER A 107 -16.39 26.48 -8.15
N THR A 108 -16.52 27.37 -7.18
CA THR A 108 -15.40 28.16 -6.63
C THR A 108 -14.85 27.60 -5.32
N ALA A 109 -15.56 26.65 -4.71
CA ALA A 109 -15.15 26.02 -3.45
C ALA A 109 -13.96 25.08 -3.67
N THR A 110 -13.23 24.77 -2.61
CA THR A 110 -12.05 23.89 -2.67
C THR A 110 -12.13 22.79 -1.61
N VAL A 111 -11.86 21.55 -2.01
CA VAL A 111 -11.61 20.42 -1.10
C VAL A 111 -10.13 20.04 -1.18
N MET A 112 -9.45 19.97 -0.04
CA MET A 112 -8.01 19.72 0.05
C MET A 112 -7.70 18.55 0.99
N GLY A 113 -6.64 17.82 0.68
CA GLY A 113 -6.17 16.72 1.53
C GLY A 113 -4.75 16.29 1.18
N MET A 114 -4.17 15.44 2.03
CA MET A 114 -2.90 14.76 1.76
C MET A 114 -3.14 13.25 1.76
N ALA A 115 -2.65 12.58 0.73
CA ALA A 115 -2.84 11.17 0.46
C ALA A 115 -1.52 10.55 0.00
N THR A 116 -0.74 10.01 0.94
CA THR A 116 0.56 9.40 0.65
C THR A 116 0.49 7.90 0.93
N GLY A 117 0.97 7.09 -0.01
CA GLY A 117 1.04 5.63 0.14
C GLY A 117 -0.30 4.88 0.20
N TYR A 118 -1.41 5.49 -0.23
CA TYR A 118 -2.72 4.85 -0.23
C TYR A 118 -3.01 4.08 -1.53
N PRO A 119 -3.81 3.00 -1.47
CA PRO A 119 -4.28 2.31 -2.66
C PRO A 119 -5.34 3.13 -3.41
N LEU A 120 -5.55 2.80 -4.69
CA LEU A 120 -6.53 3.47 -5.57
C LEU A 120 -7.95 3.52 -4.96
N SER A 121 -8.37 2.49 -4.24
CA SER A 121 -9.69 2.43 -3.62
C SER A 121 -9.94 3.57 -2.62
N VAL A 122 -8.90 4.05 -1.92
CA VAL A 122 -9.00 5.20 -1.01
C VAL A 122 -9.24 6.49 -1.80
N TYR A 123 -8.56 6.67 -2.94
CA TYR A 123 -8.78 7.82 -3.80
C TYR A 123 -10.17 7.79 -4.45
N GLN A 124 -10.65 6.62 -4.86
CA GLN A 124 -12.01 6.44 -5.36
C GLN A 124 -13.07 6.72 -4.28
N GLN A 125 -12.86 6.23 -3.07
CA GLN A 125 -13.69 6.54 -1.91
C GLN A 125 -13.79 8.05 -1.69
N PHE A 126 -12.66 8.76 -1.70
CA PHE A 126 -12.64 10.19 -1.43
C PHE A 126 -13.14 11.03 -2.62
N VAL A 127 -12.44 10.97 -3.74
CA VAL A 127 -12.68 11.81 -4.93
C VAL A 127 -13.94 11.35 -5.67
N GLY A 128 -14.12 10.04 -5.82
CA GLY A 128 -15.25 9.46 -6.54
C GLY A 128 -16.57 9.75 -5.83
N SER A 129 -16.63 9.53 -4.50
CA SER A 129 -17.83 9.88 -3.73
C SER A 129 -18.13 11.38 -3.81
N LEU A 130 -17.12 12.25 -3.69
CA LEU A 130 -17.28 13.71 -3.81
C LEU A 130 -17.85 14.11 -5.17
N ARG A 131 -17.23 13.67 -6.29
CA ARG A 131 -17.69 14.05 -7.64
C ARG A 131 -19.10 13.55 -7.93
N LYS A 132 -19.49 12.37 -7.41
CA LYS A 132 -20.85 11.84 -7.58
C LYS A 132 -21.94 12.59 -6.84
N THR A 133 -21.57 13.40 -5.86
CA THR A 133 -22.53 14.31 -5.21
C THR A 133 -22.95 15.47 -6.11
N GLY A 134 -22.27 15.68 -7.24
CA GLY A 134 -22.44 16.85 -8.11
C GLY A 134 -21.41 17.95 -7.87
N TYR A 135 -20.44 17.75 -6.97
CA TYR A 135 -19.40 18.74 -6.68
C TYR A 135 -18.57 19.11 -7.91
N THR A 136 -18.61 20.38 -8.29
CA THR A 136 -17.91 20.92 -9.48
C THR A 136 -16.65 21.71 -9.14
N GLY A 137 -16.42 22.02 -7.86
CA GLY A 137 -15.29 22.80 -7.41
C GLY A 137 -13.93 22.13 -7.53
N HIS A 138 -12.95 22.79 -6.93
CA HIS A 138 -11.55 22.40 -6.98
C HIS A 138 -11.23 21.27 -5.98
N ILE A 139 -10.51 20.25 -6.43
CA ILE A 139 -9.95 19.22 -5.54
C ILE A 139 -8.43 19.32 -5.65
N ILE A 140 -7.74 19.53 -4.52
CA ILE A 140 -6.27 19.61 -4.46
C ILE A 140 -5.76 18.51 -3.52
N LEU A 141 -5.01 17.54 -4.05
CA LEU A 141 -4.45 16.45 -3.25
C LEU A 141 -2.92 16.44 -3.30
N GLY A 142 -2.30 16.42 -2.11
CA GLY A 142 -0.89 16.12 -1.94
C GLY A 142 -0.63 14.62 -1.99
N VAL A 143 0.14 14.12 -2.96
CA VAL A 143 0.46 12.69 -3.12
C VAL A 143 1.97 12.46 -3.09
N ALA A 144 2.40 11.24 -2.80
CA ALA A 144 3.84 10.92 -2.79
C ALA A 144 4.43 11.00 -4.21
N SER A 145 5.71 11.36 -4.34
CA SER A 145 6.38 11.47 -5.66
C SER A 145 6.43 10.16 -6.44
N ASP A 146 6.34 9.03 -5.74
CA ASP A 146 6.30 7.66 -6.26
C ASP A 146 4.87 7.09 -6.41
N THR A 147 3.84 7.95 -6.36
CA THR A 147 2.45 7.51 -6.49
C THR A 147 2.22 6.75 -7.80
N ASN A 148 1.57 5.58 -7.69
CA ASN A 148 1.29 4.69 -8.81
C ASN A 148 0.61 5.42 -9.98
N ARG A 149 1.04 5.12 -11.21
CA ARG A 149 0.54 5.78 -12.42
C ARG A 149 -0.98 5.69 -12.60
N THR A 150 -1.59 4.55 -12.30
CA THR A 150 -3.05 4.35 -12.35
C THR A 150 -3.79 5.31 -11.42
N ILE A 151 -3.22 5.62 -10.25
CA ILE A 151 -3.78 6.61 -9.32
C ILE A 151 -3.66 8.01 -9.92
N LEU A 152 -2.50 8.36 -10.48
CA LEU A 152 -2.31 9.66 -11.14
C LEU A 152 -3.28 9.86 -12.31
N ASP A 153 -3.44 8.84 -13.16
CA ASP A 153 -4.38 8.87 -14.30
C ASP A 153 -5.83 9.01 -13.81
N TYR A 154 -6.21 8.32 -12.73
CA TYR A 154 -7.51 8.48 -12.09
C TYR A 154 -7.75 9.91 -11.57
N LEU A 155 -6.74 10.49 -10.90
CA LEU A 155 -6.81 11.85 -10.37
C LEU A 155 -6.95 12.90 -11.49
N VAL A 156 -6.20 12.73 -12.59
CA VAL A 156 -6.34 13.57 -13.79
C VAL A 156 -7.73 13.42 -14.38
N TYR A 157 -8.22 12.18 -14.55
CA TYR A 157 -9.56 11.90 -15.07
C TYR A 157 -10.67 12.56 -14.23
N ARG A 158 -10.49 12.66 -12.91
CA ARG A 158 -11.43 13.32 -11.99
C ARG A 158 -11.19 14.81 -11.78
N ASN A 159 -10.34 15.43 -12.62
CA ASN A 159 -9.99 16.84 -12.56
C ASN A 159 -9.50 17.25 -11.16
N VAL A 160 -8.56 16.46 -10.62
CA VAL A 160 -7.88 16.73 -9.35
C VAL A 160 -6.55 17.41 -9.64
N THR A 161 -6.28 18.50 -8.95
CA THR A 161 -4.95 19.13 -8.95
C THR A 161 -4.04 18.34 -8.03
N VAL A 162 -3.08 17.63 -8.62
CA VAL A 162 -2.11 16.82 -7.88
C VAL A 162 -0.90 17.68 -7.49
N LYS A 163 -0.49 17.57 -6.23
CA LYS A 163 0.72 18.19 -5.69
C LYS A 163 1.62 17.09 -5.15
N PHE A 164 2.89 17.08 -5.53
CA PHE A 164 3.81 16.05 -5.06
C PHE A 164 4.46 16.45 -3.75
N ILE A 165 4.41 15.55 -2.78
CA ILE A 165 5.15 15.62 -1.51
C ILE A 165 6.53 15.05 -1.78
N GLN A 166 7.56 15.83 -1.44
CA GLN A 166 8.94 15.50 -1.74
C GLN A 166 9.68 15.26 -0.43
N PRO A 167 9.83 13.98 -0.01
CA PRO A 167 10.54 13.67 1.22
C PRO A 167 12.02 14.06 1.11
N GLY A 168 12.57 14.65 2.16
CA GLY A 168 13.95 15.13 2.17
C GLY A 168 14.61 15.15 3.55
N PRO A 169 15.87 15.62 3.61
CA PRO A 169 16.60 15.76 4.86
C PRO A 169 15.83 16.62 5.86
N CYS A 170 15.73 16.15 7.09
CA CYS A 170 15.01 16.87 8.12
C CYS A 170 15.95 17.64 9.05
N THR A 171 15.68 18.93 9.26
CA THR A 171 16.32 19.76 10.28
C THR A 171 15.58 19.73 11.63
N TYR A 172 14.40 19.10 11.69
CA TYR A 172 13.73 18.77 12.94
C TYR A 172 14.60 17.85 13.79
N VAL A 173 15.01 18.33 14.96
CA VAL A 173 15.79 17.56 15.92
C VAL A 173 14.84 16.62 16.66
N GLN A 174 14.93 15.32 16.42
CA GLN A 174 14.19 14.34 17.21
C GLN A 174 14.67 14.32 18.66
N PRO A 175 13.78 14.02 19.62
CA PRO A 175 14.18 13.64 20.98
C PRO A 175 15.20 12.49 20.96
N ALA A 176 16.22 12.57 21.82
CA ALA A 176 17.35 11.63 21.82
C ALA A 176 16.97 10.18 22.17
N ASP A 177 15.78 9.95 22.70
CA ASP A 177 15.25 8.67 23.18
C ASP A 177 14.49 7.85 22.11
N VAL A 178 14.39 8.33 20.86
CA VAL A 178 13.65 7.67 19.77
C VAL A 178 14.55 6.82 18.84
N ALA A 179 15.84 6.69 19.15
CA ALA A 179 16.87 6.21 18.23
C ALA A 179 16.72 4.77 17.66
N ASP A 180 15.86 3.90 18.22
CA ASP A 180 15.87 2.47 17.91
C ASP A 180 14.69 1.92 17.07
N ASP A 181 13.73 2.75 16.66
CA ASP A 181 12.64 2.25 15.79
C ASP A 181 12.95 2.52 14.31
N ILE A 182 13.43 1.50 13.62
CA ILE A 182 13.82 1.51 12.19
C ILE A 182 12.71 2.05 11.26
N PHE A 183 11.44 2.05 11.70
CA PHE A 183 10.29 2.59 10.96
C PHE A 183 9.97 4.07 11.25
N LYS A 184 10.76 4.77 12.08
CA LYS A 184 10.49 6.15 12.53
C LYS A 184 11.61 7.15 12.24
N LYS A 185 12.32 7.01 11.12
CA LYS A 185 13.05 8.18 10.60
C LYS A 185 12.01 9.25 10.30
N THR A 186 12.04 10.36 11.04
CA THR A 186 11.15 11.51 10.76
C THR A 186 11.49 11.98 9.36
N VAL A 187 10.57 11.74 8.45
CA VAL A 187 10.62 12.29 7.10
C VAL A 187 10.02 13.69 7.17
N CYS A 188 10.66 14.64 6.49
CA CYS A 188 10.20 16.00 6.33
C CYS A 188 10.05 16.29 4.84
N ASP A 189 9.16 17.20 4.49
CA ASP A 189 9.06 17.65 3.11
C ASP A 189 10.19 18.66 2.83
N ILE A 190 10.80 18.62 1.65
CA ILE A 190 11.94 19.50 1.33
C ILE A 190 11.60 20.99 1.43
N HIS A 191 10.32 21.37 1.26
CA HIS A 191 9.88 22.76 1.35
C HIS A 191 9.76 23.22 2.81
N TYR A 192 9.62 22.28 3.74
CA TYR A 192 9.43 22.51 5.17
C TYR A 192 10.30 21.55 6.01
N PRO A 193 11.64 21.66 5.91
CA PRO A 193 12.55 20.69 6.51
C PRO A 193 12.60 20.78 8.05
N ASP A 194 12.06 21.84 8.64
CA ASP A 194 12.05 22.12 10.07
C ASP A 194 10.85 21.50 10.81
N ILE A 195 9.90 20.90 10.10
CA ILE A 195 8.73 20.23 10.67
C ILE A 195 8.53 18.84 10.05
N LYS A 196 7.97 17.91 10.83
CA LYS A 196 7.68 16.56 10.34
C LYS A 196 6.65 16.58 9.20
N VAL A 197 6.75 15.63 8.25
CA VAL A 197 5.89 15.56 7.05
C VAL A 197 4.39 15.63 7.37
N ARG A 198 3.94 15.04 8.48
CA ARG A 198 2.52 15.09 8.87
C ARG A 198 2.04 16.49 9.23
N TRP A 199 2.93 17.33 9.76
CA TRP A 199 2.66 18.73 10.06
C TRP A 199 2.82 19.61 8.83
N SER A 200 3.68 19.23 7.88
CA SER A 200 3.88 19.98 6.62
C SER A 200 2.59 20.17 5.81
N ARG A 201 1.55 19.35 6.05
CA ARG A 201 0.24 19.50 5.41
C ARG A 201 -0.36 20.90 5.57
N PHE A 202 -0.18 21.55 6.73
CA PHE A 202 -0.77 22.88 6.96
C PHE A 202 -0.11 23.96 6.11
N PRO A 203 1.22 24.17 6.16
CA PRO A 203 1.83 25.19 5.32
C PRO A 203 1.84 24.82 3.83
N LEU A 204 1.95 23.53 3.46
CA LEU A 204 1.81 23.10 2.05
C LEU A 204 0.42 23.41 1.49
N GLN A 205 -0.67 23.12 2.23
CA GLN A 205 -2.02 23.47 1.80
C GLN A 205 -2.20 24.99 1.71
N ALA A 206 -1.55 25.78 2.58
CA ALA A 206 -1.56 27.24 2.44
C ALA A 206 -0.92 27.67 1.11
N ASP A 207 0.20 27.08 0.73
CA ASP A 207 0.88 27.39 -0.53
C ASP A 207 0.05 27.00 -1.74
N TRP A 208 -0.52 25.79 -1.74
CA TRP A 208 -1.37 25.34 -2.84
C TRP A 208 -2.63 26.19 -3.00
N LEU A 209 -3.24 26.62 -1.89
CA LEU A 209 -4.42 27.49 -1.91
C LEU A 209 -4.07 28.92 -2.37
N LYS A 210 -2.87 29.42 -2.06
CA LYS A 210 -2.37 30.70 -2.59
C LYS A 210 -2.10 30.62 -4.09
N GLU A 211 -1.55 29.50 -4.57
CA GLU A 211 -1.27 29.24 -5.97
C GLU A 211 -2.55 29.12 -6.82
N CYS A 212 -3.61 28.52 -6.26
CA CYS A 212 -4.89 28.37 -6.95
C CYS A 212 -5.67 29.70 -7.01
N SER A 213 -5.45 30.49 -8.06
CA SER A 213 -6.11 31.79 -8.27
C SER A 213 -7.63 31.69 -8.50
N THR A 214 -8.12 30.53 -8.94
CA THR A 214 -9.56 30.28 -9.16
C THR A 214 -10.27 29.73 -7.92
N CYS A 215 -9.52 29.29 -6.91
CA CYS A 215 -10.04 28.82 -5.63
C CYS A 215 -10.47 30.01 -4.78
N THR A 216 -11.58 30.68 -5.15
CA THR A 216 -12.05 31.93 -4.52
C THR A 216 -13.10 31.71 -3.45
N GLY A 217 -13.75 30.54 -3.42
CA GLY A 217 -14.80 30.20 -2.45
C GLY A 217 -14.27 29.59 -1.14
N PRO A 218 -15.17 29.02 -0.32
CA PRO A 218 -14.82 28.33 0.91
C PRO A 218 -13.93 27.11 0.65
N VAL A 219 -13.17 26.74 1.68
CA VAL A 219 -12.18 25.67 1.64
C VAL A 219 -12.50 24.66 2.74
N LEU A 220 -12.54 23.39 2.35
CA LEU A 220 -12.65 22.23 3.24
C LEU A 220 -11.33 21.45 3.19
N THR A 221 -10.62 21.37 4.30
CA THR A 221 -9.45 20.49 4.44
C THR A 221 -9.83 19.27 5.27
N MET A 222 -9.41 18.08 4.84
CA MET A 222 -9.69 16.84 5.57
C MET A 222 -8.71 15.70 5.30
N ASP A 223 -8.73 14.70 6.18
CA ASP A 223 -8.05 13.44 5.98
C ASP A 223 -8.70 12.63 4.84
N VAL A 224 -7.88 12.17 3.90
CA VAL A 224 -8.36 11.49 2.68
C VAL A 224 -8.77 10.04 2.96
N ARG A 225 -8.07 9.37 3.88
CA ARG A 225 -8.18 7.92 4.11
C ARG A 225 -9.56 7.50 4.61
N ASP A 226 -10.14 8.27 5.52
CA ASP A 226 -11.28 7.89 6.34
C ASP A 226 -12.46 8.86 6.20
N SER A 227 -12.55 9.52 5.05
CA SER A 227 -13.66 10.41 4.68
C SER A 227 -14.48 9.86 3.50
N ILE A 228 -15.78 10.14 3.52
CA ILE A 228 -16.72 9.93 2.40
C ILE A 228 -17.69 11.11 2.27
N PHE A 229 -18.18 11.33 1.05
CA PHE A 229 -19.18 12.34 0.74
C PHE A 229 -20.50 11.67 0.36
N GLN A 230 -21.58 12.06 1.05
CA GLN A 230 -22.94 11.60 0.74
C GLN A 230 -23.75 12.71 0.04
N GLN A 231 -23.33 13.97 0.14
CA GLN A 231 -23.88 15.13 -0.56
C GLN A 231 -22.78 16.16 -0.86
N ASP A 232 -23.04 17.09 -1.78
CA ASP A 232 -22.11 18.18 -2.07
C ASP A 232 -21.95 19.02 -0.80
N PRO A 233 -20.74 19.15 -0.22
CA PRO A 233 -20.52 19.91 1.00
C PRO A 233 -20.84 21.40 0.86
N PHE A 234 -20.96 21.89 -0.38
CA PHE A 234 -21.18 23.29 -0.73
C PHE A 234 -22.40 23.51 -1.63
N GLY A 235 -23.10 22.43 -1.97
CA GLY A 235 -24.26 22.47 -2.85
C GLY A 235 -25.52 23.01 -2.17
N PRO A 236 -26.68 22.92 -2.87
CA PRO A 236 -27.94 23.45 -2.35
C PRO A 236 -28.29 22.95 -0.95
N GLY A 237 -28.71 23.89 -0.09
CA GLY A 237 -29.07 23.63 1.31
C GLY A 237 -27.88 23.43 2.25
N SER A 238 -26.64 23.66 1.81
CA SER A 238 -25.48 23.61 2.71
C SER A 238 -25.49 24.81 3.67
N PRO A 239 -25.10 24.64 4.94
CA PRO A 239 -24.90 25.75 5.85
C PRO A 239 -23.90 26.79 5.31
N VAL A 240 -24.18 28.08 5.54
CA VAL A 240 -23.25 29.17 5.19
C VAL A 240 -21.96 29.02 5.99
N VAL A 241 -20.82 29.13 5.32
CA VAL A 241 -19.50 29.08 5.96
C VAL A 241 -19.12 30.49 6.40
N ARG A 242 -18.94 30.71 7.70
CA ARG A 242 -18.53 32.01 8.26
C ARG A 242 -17.24 31.86 9.03
N GLY A 243 -16.23 32.64 8.66
CA GLY A 243 -14.89 32.49 9.21
C GLY A 243 -14.37 31.06 9.12
N LEU A 244 -13.99 30.47 10.25
CA LEU A 244 -13.51 29.09 10.34
C LEU A 244 -14.51 28.25 11.15
N HIS A 245 -14.95 27.11 10.63
CA HIS A 245 -15.66 26.11 11.42
C HIS A 245 -14.76 24.91 11.73
N VAL A 246 -14.71 24.55 13.01
CA VAL A 246 -14.04 23.38 13.55
C VAL A 246 -15.09 22.42 14.11
N PHE A 247 -14.88 21.11 13.98
CA PHE A 247 -15.93 20.14 14.24
C PHE A 247 -15.67 19.38 15.54
N GLU A 248 -16.67 19.33 16.43
CA GLU A 248 -16.62 18.51 17.63
C GLU A 248 -16.68 17.04 17.26
N GLU A 249 -15.79 16.27 17.90
CA GLU A 249 -15.86 14.81 18.00
C GLU A 249 -17.11 14.39 18.77
N ASP A 250 -17.34 13.08 18.92
CA ASP A 250 -18.46 12.58 19.73
C ASP A 250 -18.47 13.24 21.13
N PRO A 251 -19.64 13.64 21.68
CA PRO A 251 -19.72 14.37 22.95
C PRO A 251 -19.09 13.64 24.15
N THR A 252 -18.91 12.32 24.08
CA THR A 252 -18.21 11.54 25.12
C THR A 252 -16.69 11.69 25.07
N GLN A 253 -16.15 12.27 24.00
CA GLN A 253 -14.73 12.52 23.81
C GLN A 253 -14.39 13.97 24.09
N THR A 254 -13.65 14.19 25.17
CA THR A 254 -13.23 15.51 25.62
C THR A 254 -11.72 15.72 25.43
N THR A 255 -11.26 16.94 25.64
CA THR A 255 -9.84 17.32 25.73
C THR A 255 -9.09 16.65 26.89
N LEU A 256 -9.77 15.86 27.73
CA LEU A 256 -9.13 14.98 28.72
C LEU A 256 -8.63 13.65 28.11
N HIS A 257 -8.98 13.38 26.84
CA HIS A 257 -8.46 12.25 26.10
C HIS A 257 -6.92 12.33 26.01
N TRP A 258 -6.25 11.18 26.10
CA TRP A 258 -4.77 11.13 26.19
C TRP A 258 -4.07 11.84 25.02
N LEU A 259 -4.67 11.79 23.83
CA LEU A 259 -4.15 12.42 22.61
C LEU A 259 -4.02 13.94 22.74
N THR A 260 -4.85 14.58 23.55
CA THR A 260 -4.86 16.04 23.76
C THR A 260 -4.33 16.42 25.13
N ARG A 261 -4.81 15.76 26.19
CA ARG A 261 -4.46 16.07 27.57
C ARG A 261 -2.96 16.03 27.84
N TRP A 262 -2.31 14.93 27.45
CA TRP A 262 -0.90 14.72 27.78
C TRP A 262 0.01 15.74 27.10
N PRO A 263 -0.09 15.96 25.76
CA PRO A 263 0.72 16.99 25.10
C PRO A 263 0.45 18.40 25.62
N LEU A 264 -0.81 18.76 25.89
CA LEU A 264 -1.17 20.08 26.43
C LEU A 264 -0.61 20.32 27.83
N GLN A 265 -0.71 19.31 28.69
CA GLN A 265 -0.22 19.40 30.06
C GLN A 265 1.30 19.47 30.09
N GLU A 266 1.99 18.68 29.27
CA GLU A 266 3.46 18.65 29.23
C GLU A 266 4.05 19.87 28.53
N CYS A 267 3.50 20.27 27.39
CA CYS A 267 4.01 21.40 26.62
C CYS A 267 3.61 22.75 27.21
N GLN A 268 2.31 22.95 27.48
CA GLN A 268 1.74 24.25 27.82
C GLN A 268 1.39 24.39 29.31
N GLY A 269 1.45 23.30 30.09
CA GLY A 269 0.99 23.33 31.48
C GLY A 269 -0.52 23.53 31.62
N LEU A 270 -1.28 23.23 30.57
CA LEU A 270 -2.72 23.47 30.48
C LEU A 270 -3.52 22.17 30.44
N THR A 271 -4.73 22.24 30.96
CA THR A 271 -5.74 21.19 30.81
C THR A 271 -7.09 21.83 30.55
N PHE A 272 -7.81 21.29 29.56
CA PHE A 272 -9.18 21.67 29.29
C PHE A 272 -10.11 20.48 29.58
N GLU A 273 -11.32 20.76 30.03
CA GLU A 273 -12.43 19.80 30.05
C GLU A 273 -13.54 20.35 29.14
N LYS A 274 -13.31 20.18 27.84
CA LYS A 274 -14.17 20.67 26.76
C LYS A 274 -14.35 19.56 25.72
N PRO A 275 -15.35 19.64 24.83
CA PRO A 275 -15.46 18.73 23.69
C PRO A 275 -14.14 18.67 22.91
N MET A 276 -13.75 17.51 22.38
CA MET A 276 -12.56 17.44 21.55
C MET A 276 -12.90 17.93 20.12
N LEU A 277 -12.09 18.82 19.55
CA LEU A 277 -12.27 19.32 18.18
C LEU A 277 -11.36 18.60 17.20
N CYS A 278 -11.90 18.05 16.12
CA CYS A 278 -11.16 17.25 15.13
C CYS A 278 -10.24 18.12 14.25
N SER A 279 -8.93 17.98 14.41
CA SER A 279 -7.92 18.68 13.57
C SER A 279 -7.80 18.10 12.16
N GLY A 280 -8.25 16.85 11.97
CA GLY A 280 -8.28 16.17 10.67
C GLY A 280 -9.40 16.65 9.75
N THR A 281 -10.28 17.57 10.18
CA THR A 281 -11.22 18.23 9.27
C THR A 281 -11.54 19.65 9.72
N THR A 282 -11.44 20.61 8.81
CA THR A 282 -11.76 22.02 9.09
C THR A 282 -12.33 22.66 7.82
N ILE A 283 -13.29 23.56 7.96
CA ILE A 283 -13.86 24.32 6.85
C ILE A 283 -13.77 25.80 7.16
N GLY A 284 -13.62 26.65 6.15
CA GLY A 284 -13.66 28.09 6.37
C GLY A 284 -13.75 28.84 5.06
N THR A 285 -13.98 30.15 5.16
CA THR A 285 -13.76 31.04 4.01
C THR A 285 -12.31 30.96 3.58
N ARG A 286 -12.02 31.28 2.31
CA ARG A 286 -10.63 31.25 1.81
C ARG A 286 -9.66 32.03 2.70
N ARG A 287 -10.09 33.21 3.16
CA ARG A 287 -9.28 34.10 4.01
C ARG A 287 -9.05 33.49 5.40
N ALA A 288 -10.12 33.00 6.04
CA ALA A 288 -10.02 32.37 7.36
C ALA A 288 -9.19 31.08 7.32
N MET A 289 -9.29 30.28 6.25
CA MET A 289 -8.50 29.06 6.09
C MET A 289 -7.01 29.36 5.90
N LEU A 290 -6.65 30.35 5.07
CA LEU A 290 -5.25 30.78 4.93
C LEU A 290 -4.67 31.27 6.25
N LYS A 291 -5.45 32.05 7.01
CA LYS A 291 -5.04 32.51 8.34
C LYS A 291 -4.92 31.35 9.33
N TYR A 292 -5.82 30.38 9.30
CA TYR A 292 -5.74 29.18 10.12
C TYR A 292 -4.45 28.38 9.85
N PHE A 293 -4.09 28.16 8.59
CA PHE A 293 -2.83 27.48 8.25
C PHE A 293 -1.59 28.25 8.72
N GLU A 294 -1.59 29.58 8.61
CA GLU A 294 -0.54 30.44 9.13
C GLU A 294 -0.40 30.31 10.65
N VAL A 295 -1.52 30.35 11.39
CA VAL A 295 -1.54 30.21 12.86
C VAL A 295 -1.08 28.80 13.28
N MET A 296 -1.57 27.74 12.64
CA MET A 296 -1.16 26.36 12.93
C MET A 296 0.35 26.18 12.72
N TYR A 297 0.89 26.64 11.60
CA TYR A 297 2.31 26.51 11.30
C TYR A 297 3.18 27.34 12.26
N ALA A 298 2.78 28.57 12.59
CA ALA A 298 3.50 29.39 13.56
C ALA A 298 3.53 28.72 14.95
N GLU A 299 2.41 28.17 15.41
CA GLU A 299 2.32 27.48 16.70
C GLU A 299 3.12 26.18 16.73
N MET A 300 3.12 25.41 15.64
CA MET A 300 3.98 24.23 15.50
C MET A 300 5.46 24.55 15.70
N LYS A 301 5.93 25.68 15.17
CA LYS A 301 7.32 26.12 15.37
C LYS A 301 7.59 26.51 16.83
N VAL A 302 6.63 27.13 17.51
CA VAL A 302 6.73 27.41 18.96
C VAL A 302 6.85 26.11 19.75
N TRP A 303 6.04 25.10 19.44
CA TRP A 303 6.11 23.80 20.09
C TRP A 303 7.44 23.10 19.81
N ILE A 304 7.92 23.07 18.58
CA ILE A 304 9.19 22.39 18.24
C ILE A 304 10.41 23.08 18.88
N ALA A 305 10.34 24.40 19.10
CA ALA A 305 11.42 25.14 19.74
C ALA A 305 11.65 24.67 21.19
N ASP A 306 10.61 24.23 21.90
CA ASP A 306 10.71 23.66 23.24
C ASP A 306 10.91 22.13 23.17
N GLU A 307 12.01 21.63 23.70
CA GLU A 307 12.36 20.21 23.66
C GLU A 307 11.29 19.32 24.29
N LYS A 308 10.62 19.78 25.36
CA LYS A 308 9.56 19.00 26.05
C LYS A 308 8.28 18.86 25.22
N CYS A 309 8.14 19.65 24.17
CA CYS A 309 6.97 19.69 23.28
C CYS A 309 7.19 18.89 21.98
N ARG A 310 8.35 18.23 21.84
CA ARG A 310 8.71 17.42 20.67
C ARG A 310 8.14 16.01 20.78
N PHE A 311 6.84 15.87 20.56
CA PHE A 311 6.16 14.58 20.71
C PHE A 311 6.38 13.64 19.52
N ASN A 312 6.66 12.37 19.81
CA ASN A 312 6.68 11.30 18.83
C ASN A 312 5.39 10.46 18.88
N ILE A 313 4.25 11.13 18.81
CA ILE A 313 2.93 10.49 18.71
C ILE A 313 2.24 10.84 17.41
N ASP A 314 1.34 9.96 17.00
CA ASP A 314 0.39 10.21 15.93
C ASP A 314 -0.74 11.10 16.47
N GLY A 315 -1.02 12.22 15.80
CA GLY A 315 -2.15 13.11 16.12
C GLY A 315 -1.86 14.20 17.14
N ASP A 316 -0.62 14.66 17.30
CA ASP A 316 -0.30 15.81 18.17
C ASP A 316 -0.75 17.16 17.60
N ASP A 317 -0.99 17.25 16.30
CA ASP A 317 -1.71 18.37 15.67
C ASP A 317 -3.13 18.54 16.22
N GLN A 318 -3.77 17.45 16.68
CA GLN A 318 -5.01 17.48 17.45
C GLN A 318 -4.87 18.34 18.72
N SER A 319 -3.74 18.23 19.42
CA SER A 319 -3.48 19.01 20.63
C SER A 319 -3.32 20.50 20.32
N ILE A 320 -2.51 20.82 19.31
CA ILE A 320 -2.27 22.20 18.86
C ILE A 320 -3.57 22.86 18.42
N HIS A 321 -4.37 22.16 17.62
CA HIS A 321 -5.68 22.64 17.16
C HIS A 321 -6.62 22.98 18.32
N ASN A 322 -6.74 22.09 19.32
CA ASN A 322 -7.59 22.32 20.50
C ASN A 322 -7.04 23.43 21.39
N TYR A 323 -5.71 23.53 21.56
CA TYR A 323 -5.06 24.63 22.27
C TYR A 323 -5.41 25.97 21.65
N LEU A 324 -5.24 26.11 20.34
CA LEU A 324 -5.47 27.36 19.62
C LEU A 324 -6.92 27.83 19.73
N PHE A 325 -7.87 26.90 19.64
CA PHE A 325 -9.30 27.23 19.83
C PHE A 325 -9.61 27.62 21.28
N TYR A 326 -9.27 26.78 22.26
CA TYR A 326 -9.68 27.00 23.66
C TYR A 326 -8.92 28.11 24.38
N THR A 327 -7.76 28.53 23.85
CA THR A 327 -7.06 29.74 24.32
C THR A 327 -7.49 31.01 23.59
N GLY A 328 -8.41 30.93 22.62
CA GLY A 328 -8.92 32.09 21.88
C GLY A 328 -7.97 32.61 20.80
N GLN A 329 -6.95 31.85 20.42
CA GLN A 329 -5.99 32.22 19.37
C GLN A 329 -6.54 32.05 17.95
N LEU A 330 -7.70 31.41 17.82
CA LEU A 330 -8.52 31.42 16.62
C LEU A 330 -9.81 32.19 16.91
N PRO A 331 -9.75 33.53 17.10
CA PRO A 331 -10.93 34.28 17.48
C PRO A 331 -12.05 34.15 16.45
N PHE A 332 -11.71 33.99 15.17
CA PHE A 332 -12.60 33.81 14.01
C PHE A 332 -13.12 32.37 13.82
N ALA A 333 -12.89 31.47 14.78
CA ALA A 333 -13.34 30.09 14.70
C ALA A 333 -14.62 29.82 15.49
N GLN A 334 -15.47 28.95 14.95
CA GLN A 334 -16.68 28.45 15.57
C GLN A 334 -16.65 26.92 15.65
N ALA A 335 -16.91 26.37 16.83
CA ALA A 335 -17.12 24.94 17.00
C ALA A 335 -18.53 24.55 16.53
N ILE A 336 -18.60 23.55 15.64
CA ILE A 336 -19.83 22.93 15.15
C ILE A 336 -20.01 21.62 15.90
N LYS A 337 -21.14 21.49 16.58
CA LYS A 337 -21.43 20.30 17.40
C LYS A 337 -21.55 19.06 16.55
N ASN A 338 -21.11 17.93 17.09
CA ASN A 338 -21.26 16.63 16.47
C ASN A 338 -22.74 16.36 16.12
N ARG A 339 -22.99 15.87 14.89
CA ARG A 339 -24.32 15.49 14.39
C ARG A 339 -25.41 16.58 14.48
N SER A 340 -25.02 17.85 14.41
CA SER A 340 -25.93 19.00 14.58
C SER A 340 -26.48 19.61 13.28
N GLY A 341 -26.34 18.93 12.14
CA GLY A 341 -26.70 19.49 10.83
C GLY A 341 -25.60 20.35 10.20
N GLY A 342 -24.37 20.23 10.70
CA GLY A 342 -23.19 20.83 10.09
C GLY A 342 -22.81 20.16 8.77
N ILE A 343 -21.77 20.69 8.11
CA ILE A 343 -21.26 20.11 6.86
C ILE A 343 -20.59 18.75 7.10
N VAL A 344 -19.93 18.57 8.25
CA VAL A 344 -19.13 17.39 8.59
C VAL A 344 -19.67 16.70 9.84
N ASN A 345 -19.80 15.37 9.75
CA ASN A 345 -20.10 14.48 10.85
C ASN A 345 -18.88 13.60 11.18
N THR A 346 -18.28 13.80 12.35
CA THR A 346 -17.15 12.99 12.84
C THR A 346 -17.67 11.78 13.61
N VAL A 347 -17.45 10.58 13.09
CA VAL A 347 -18.08 9.35 13.60
C VAL A 347 -17.10 8.37 14.24
N GLY A 348 -15.83 8.74 14.40
CA GLY A 348 -14.78 7.80 14.76
C GLY A 348 -14.96 7.15 16.13
N LYS A 349 -15.31 7.94 17.16
CA LYS A 349 -15.56 7.43 18.52
C LYS A 349 -16.78 6.51 18.56
N ILE A 350 -17.89 6.91 17.94
CA ILE A 350 -19.11 6.10 17.82
C ILE A 350 -18.78 4.78 17.13
N GLY A 351 -18.05 4.81 16.02
CA GLY A 351 -17.66 3.62 15.27
C GLY A 351 -16.75 2.69 16.05
N ALA A 352 -15.74 3.22 16.75
CA ALA A 352 -14.83 2.43 17.56
C ALA A 352 -15.55 1.72 18.72
N ASP A 353 -16.44 2.42 19.42
CA ASP A 353 -17.20 1.87 20.54
C ASP A 353 -18.22 0.83 20.06
N LEU A 354 -18.93 1.12 18.98
CA LEU A 354 -19.88 0.19 18.37
C LEU A 354 -19.18 -1.09 17.91
N ARG A 355 -18.06 -0.96 17.19
CA ARG A 355 -17.27 -2.11 16.74
C ARG A 355 -16.80 -2.96 17.90
N LYS A 356 -16.26 -2.34 18.96
CA LYS A 356 -15.80 -3.05 20.16
C LYS A 356 -16.95 -3.83 20.82
N LYS A 357 -18.10 -3.19 21.02
CA LYS A 357 -19.30 -3.82 21.61
C LYS A 357 -19.82 -4.96 20.73
N TYR A 358 -19.83 -4.78 19.41
CA TYR A 358 -20.32 -5.79 18.47
C TYR A 358 -19.41 -7.03 18.42
N ILE A 359 -18.09 -6.84 18.40
CA ILE A 359 -17.12 -7.95 18.50
C ILE A 359 -17.34 -8.72 19.80
N GLN A 360 -17.45 -8.02 20.94
CA GLN A 360 -17.72 -8.66 22.24
C GLN A 360 -19.04 -9.44 22.25
N TYR A 361 -20.10 -8.90 21.63
CA TYR A 361 -21.36 -9.61 21.48
C TYR A 361 -21.20 -10.91 20.70
N LEU A 362 -20.56 -10.87 19.53
CA LEU A 362 -20.35 -12.05 18.68
C LEU A 362 -19.48 -13.12 19.38
N GLN A 363 -18.49 -12.70 20.16
CA GLN A 363 -17.69 -13.62 20.97
C GLN A 363 -18.53 -14.30 22.05
N ASN A 364 -19.40 -13.54 22.72
CA ASN A 364 -20.18 -14.06 23.86
C ASN A 364 -21.37 -14.92 23.42
N VAL A 365 -22.07 -14.52 22.35
CA VAL A 365 -23.34 -15.13 21.93
C VAL A 365 -23.16 -16.13 20.80
N HIS A 366 -22.27 -15.84 19.85
CA HIS A 366 -22.02 -16.72 18.70
C HIS A 366 -20.73 -17.54 18.86
N HIS A 367 -20.00 -17.37 19.98
CA HIS A 367 -18.75 -18.06 20.27
C HIS A 367 -17.69 -17.91 19.16
N LEU A 368 -17.74 -16.79 18.43
CA LEU A 368 -16.77 -16.49 17.37
C LEU A 368 -15.42 -16.12 17.99
N SER A 369 -14.33 -16.44 17.27
CA SER A 369 -13.00 -15.94 17.62
C SER A 369 -12.95 -14.41 17.45
N PRO A 370 -12.04 -13.68 18.12
CA PRO A 370 -11.89 -12.24 17.92
C PRO A 370 -11.68 -11.85 16.45
N SER A 371 -10.93 -12.66 15.69
CA SER A 371 -10.66 -12.42 14.26
C SER A 371 -11.91 -12.61 13.40
N ASP A 372 -12.69 -13.66 13.65
CA ASP A 372 -13.91 -13.93 12.89
C ASP A 372 -15.00 -12.90 13.21
N ALA A 373 -15.15 -12.56 14.50
CA ALA A 373 -16.05 -11.51 14.96
C ALA A 373 -15.72 -10.16 14.32
N ALA A 374 -14.45 -9.83 14.13
CA ALA A 374 -14.01 -8.56 13.52
C ALA A 374 -14.33 -8.43 12.02
N LYS A 375 -14.66 -9.55 11.34
CA LYS A 375 -15.02 -9.59 9.92
C LYS A 375 -16.53 -9.81 9.69
N HIS A 376 -17.27 -10.10 10.75
CA HIS A 376 -18.68 -10.41 10.66
C HIS A 376 -19.50 -9.14 10.33
N PRO A 377 -20.43 -9.18 9.36
CA PRO A 377 -21.33 -8.07 9.07
C PRO A 377 -22.09 -7.60 10.32
N TYR A 378 -22.38 -6.31 10.45
CA TYR A 378 -23.20 -5.81 11.56
C TYR A 378 -24.64 -6.33 11.47
N GLU A 379 -25.35 -6.32 12.60
CA GLU A 379 -26.76 -6.71 12.62
C GLU A 379 -27.59 -5.80 11.70
N GLY A 380 -28.40 -6.42 10.84
CA GLY A 380 -29.21 -5.74 9.83
C GLY A 380 -28.46 -5.33 8.57
N ALA A 381 -27.18 -5.68 8.43
CA ALA A 381 -26.44 -5.48 7.19
C ALA A 381 -27.07 -6.25 6.02
N SER A 382 -27.12 -5.61 4.86
CA SER A 382 -27.61 -6.10 3.58
C SER A 382 -26.79 -5.49 2.45
N GLU A 383 -27.21 -5.70 1.20
CA GLU A 383 -26.60 -5.03 0.04
C GLU A 383 -26.77 -3.50 0.09
N THR A 384 -27.88 -3.01 0.66
CA THR A 384 -28.25 -1.59 0.64
C THR A 384 -27.96 -0.86 1.94
N THR A 385 -27.65 -1.55 3.03
CA THR A 385 -27.23 -0.93 4.30
C THR A 385 -26.18 -1.78 4.99
N TRP A 386 -25.22 -1.17 5.66
CA TRP A 386 -24.19 -1.91 6.41
C TRP A 386 -24.57 -2.15 7.86
N ILE A 387 -25.66 -1.54 8.35
CA ILE A 387 -26.14 -1.66 9.73
C ILE A 387 -27.65 -1.39 9.81
N SER A 388 -28.30 -1.98 10.81
CA SER A 388 -29.71 -1.73 11.12
C SER A 388 -29.98 -0.26 11.47
N VAL A 389 -31.10 0.28 10.97
CA VAL A 389 -31.61 1.61 11.35
C VAL A 389 -31.91 1.73 12.86
N ALA A 390 -32.05 0.60 13.56
CA ALA A 390 -32.25 0.56 15.02
C ALA A 390 -31.08 1.20 15.81
N PHE A 391 -29.89 1.34 15.20
CA PHE A 391 -28.76 2.03 15.81
C PHE A 391 -28.84 3.56 15.73
N ASN A 392 -29.85 4.13 15.05
CA ASN A 392 -30.04 5.57 14.87
C ASN A 392 -28.78 6.31 14.37
N LEU A 393 -28.01 5.63 13.54
CA LEU A 393 -26.77 6.12 12.94
C LEU A 393 -26.89 6.30 11.44
N THR A 394 -27.69 5.45 10.80
CA THR A 394 -27.93 5.45 9.36
C THR A 394 -29.40 5.39 9.01
N ASN A 395 -29.76 5.81 7.80
CA ASN A 395 -31.06 5.55 7.21
C ASN A 395 -31.13 4.13 6.58
N GLU A 396 -32.24 3.81 5.94
CA GLU A 396 -32.47 2.50 5.28
C GLU A 396 -31.51 2.20 4.11
N LYS A 397 -30.79 3.21 3.61
CA LYS A 397 -29.78 3.10 2.56
C LYS A 397 -28.34 3.05 3.11
N GLY A 398 -28.18 2.88 4.42
CA GLY A 398 -26.86 2.85 5.07
C GLY A 398 -26.13 4.20 5.08
N GLN A 399 -26.80 5.30 4.73
CA GLN A 399 -26.20 6.64 4.79
C GLN A 399 -26.23 7.17 6.21
N PHE A 400 -25.12 7.75 6.68
CA PHE A 400 -25.05 8.39 7.99
C PHE A 400 -26.02 9.56 8.09
N ILE A 401 -26.68 9.68 9.25
CA ILE A 401 -27.66 10.74 9.53
C ILE A 401 -27.24 11.60 10.73
N GLU A 402 -27.68 12.85 10.72
CA GLU A 402 -27.61 13.81 11.82
C GLU A 402 -28.64 13.47 12.92
N TYR A 403 -28.64 14.20 14.04
CA TYR A 403 -29.63 13.99 15.10
C TYR A 403 -31.07 14.34 14.70
N ASP A 404 -31.24 15.23 13.71
CA ASP A 404 -32.55 15.59 13.15
C ASP A 404 -33.05 14.59 12.08
N GLY A 405 -32.28 13.54 11.81
CA GLY A 405 -32.59 12.51 10.80
C GLY A 405 -32.21 12.89 9.36
N SER A 406 -31.69 14.10 9.13
CA SER A 406 -31.15 14.48 7.83
C SER A 406 -29.88 13.69 7.51
N VAL A 407 -29.59 13.49 6.22
CA VAL A 407 -28.38 12.77 5.79
C VAL A 407 -27.17 13.67 5.93
N SER A 408 -26.13 13.20 6.63
CA SER A 408 -24.86 13.91 6.78
C SER A 408 -24.24 14.18 5.40
N ARG A 409 -23.74 15.40 5.15
CA ARG A 409 -23.13 15.72 3.85
C ARG A 409 -21.78 15.04 3.69
N VAL A 410 -20.91 15.22 4.69
CA VAL A 410 -19.58 14.63 4.78
C VAL A 410 -19.50 13.79 6.05
N VAL A 411 -18.87 12.62 5.96
CA VAL A 411 -18.61 11.75 7.11
C VAL A 411 -17.12 11.50 7.22
N HIS A 412 -16.54 11.75 8.39
CA HIS A 412 -15.11 11.62 8.67
C HIS A 412 -14.83 10.57 9.76
N GLN A 413 -13.69 9.88 9.67
CA GLN A 413 -13.25 8.76 10.54
C GLN A 413 -14.09 7.49 10.40
N ILE A 414 -14.52 7.16 9.17
CA ILE A 414 -15.36 5.99 8.90
C ILE A 414 -14.61 4.64 9.03
N ASP A 415 -13.28 4.65 9.00
CA ASP A 415 -12.44 3.47 9.17
C ASP A 415 -12.62 2.81 10.56
N ARG A 416 -13.12 3.57 11.54
CA ARG A 416 -13.36 3.08 12.91
C ARG A 416 -14.46 2.03 13.02
N PHE A 417 -15.35 1.93 12.03
CA PHE A 417 -16.32 0.82 11.90
C PHE A 417 -15.67 -0.48 11.41
N GLY A 418 -14.42 -0.45 10.96
CA GLY A 418 -13.63 -1.63 10.62
C GLY A 418 -14.04 -2.32 9.32
N VAL A 419 -13.52 -3.54 9.16
CA VAL A 419 -13.61 -4.32 7.92
C VAL A 419 -15.04 -4.49 7.40
N PRO A 420 -16.07 -4.79 8.22
CA PRO A 420 -17.42 -5.00 7.71
C PRO A 420 -17.99 -3.78 6.97
N PHE A 421 -17.77 -2.58 7.52
CA PHE A 421 -18.19 -1.35 6.88
C PHE A 421 -17.39 -1.08 5.60
N LEU A 422 -16.06 -1.22 5.65
CA LEU A 422 -15.21 -0.99 4.47
C LEU A 422 -15.52 -1.96 3.33
N MET A 423 -15.83 -3.23 3.64
CA MET A 423 -16.27 -4.21 2.64
C MET A 423 -17.62 -3.84 2.01
N TRP A 424 -18.58 -3.36 2.79
CA TRP A 424 -19.85 -2.87 2.25
C TRP A 424 -19.63 -1.62 1.39
N LEU A 425 -18.81 -0.68 1.85
CA LEU A 425 -18.51 0.56 1.16
C LEU A 425 -17.82 0.30 -0.19
N ASP A 426 -16.89 -0.65 -0.23
CA ASP A 426 -16.23 -1.14 -1.44
C ASP A 426 -17.16 -1.97 -2.35
N GLN A 427 -18.46 -2.07 -2.06
CA GLN A 427 -19.45 -2.62 -2.99
C GLN A 427 -20.38 -1.53 -3.54
N GLN A 428 -20.32 -0.32 -2.98
CA GLN A 428 -21.26 0.73 -3.32
C GLN A 428 -20.88 1.42 -4.63
N ALA A 429 -21.85 1.48 -5.55
CA ALA A 429 -21.71 2.18 -6.82
C ALA A 429 -21.39 3.68 -6.63
N PHE A 430 -21.80 4.29 -5.50
CA PHE A 430 -21.47 5.69 -5.24
C PHE A 430 -20.00 5.92 -4.82
N VAL A 431 -19.24 4.87 -4.53
CA VAL A 431 -17.79 4.95 -4.27
C VAL A 431 -16.99 4.49 -5.49
N LYS A 432 -17.38 3.39 -6.14
CA LYS A 432 -16.64 2.86 -7.29
C LYS A 432 -16.78 3.72 -8.53
N ASP A 433 -15.66 4.23 -9.01
CA ASP A 433 -15.61 4.86 -10.32
C ASP A 433 -15.19 3.83 -11.35
N ASP A 434 -15.98 3.70 -12.42
CA ASP A 434 -15.50 3.07 -13.64
C ASP A 434 -14.35 3.93 -14.15
N ILE A 435 -13.12 3.47 -13.90
CA ILE A 435 -11.94 4.07 -14.49
C ILE A 435 -12.08 3.76 -15.97
N PRO A 436 -12.26 4.76 -16.85
CA PRO A 436 -12.18 4.50 -18.27
C PRO A 436 -10.82 3.86 -18.46
N ILE A 437 -10.78 2.65 -19.03
CA ILE A 437 -9.55 2.14 -19.62
C ILE A 437 -9.29 3.13 -20.76
N LEU A 438 -8.61 4.22 -20.41
CA LEU A 438 -8.12 5.19 -21.34
C LEU A 438 -7.10 4.40 -22.13
N ASN A 439 -7.54 3.85 -23.26
CA ASN A 439 -6.71 3.56 -24.42
C ASN A 439 -6.16 4.91 -24.88
N LEU A 440 -5.28 5.50 -24.06
CA LEU A 440 -4.52 6.68 -24.34
C LEU A 440 -3.50 6.27 -25.41
N GLN A 441 -3.97 6.17 -26.65
CA GLN A 441 -3.18 6.64 -27.77
C GLN A 441 -2.85 8.09 -27.46
N LEU A 442 -1.75 8.30 -26.74
CA LEU A 442 -1.17 9.60 -26.45
C LEU A 442 -0.68 10.21 -27.76
N GLU A 443 -1.60 10.76 -28.55
CA GLU A 443 -1.28 11.81 -29.50
C GLU A 443 -1.09 13.12 -28.71
N GLY A 444 0.16 13.41 -28.36
CA GLY A 444 0.66 14.78 -28.43
C GLY A 444 0.38 15.77 -27.29
N SER A 445 0.04 15.35 -26.07
CA SER A 445 0.16 16.26 -24.91
C SER A 445 1.48 16.00 -24.18
N GLN A 446 2.47 16.87 -24.44
CA GLN A 446 3.66 17.01 -23.61
C GLN A 446 3.24 17.37 -22.18
N GLN A 447 3.31 16.41 -21.28
CA GLN A 447 3.29 16.66 -19.85
C GLN A 447 4.54 15.99 -19.29
N GLU A 448 5.56 16.83 -19.04
CA GLU A 448 6.89 16.43 -18.59
C GLU A 448 6.80 15.63 -17.27
N PRO A 449 7.23 14.36 -17.27
CA PRO A 449 7.46 13.62 -16.04
C PRO A 449 8.79 14.06 -15.45
N LEU A 450 8.79 14.60 -14.21
CA LEU A 450 9.93 14.75 -13.29
C LEU A 450 11.31 14.54 -13.94
N ASP A 451 11.76 15.54 -14.71
CA ASP A 451 12.93 15.46 -15.58
C ASP A 451 14.26 15.86 -14.89
N ILE A 452 14.25 16.14 -13.59
CA ILE A 452 15.44 16.71 -12.91
C ILE A 452 16.63 15.72 -12.87
N GLU A 453 16.40 14.39 -12.84
CA GLU A 453 17.47 13.40 -12.98
C GLU A 453 17.60 12.83 -14.39
N ARG A 454 16.55 12.93 -15.22
CA ARG A 454 16.55 12.40 -16.58
C ARG A 454 17.21 13.34 -17.57
N GLU A 455 17.23 14.66 -17.34
CA GLU A 455 18.06 15.60 -18.12
C GLU A 455 19.57 15.37 -17.90
N ALA A 456 19.98 14.97 -16.69
CA ALA A 456 21.38 14.61 -16.43
C ALA A 456 21.76 13.26 -17.11
N SER A 457 20.79 12.34 -17.21
CA SER A 457 20.96 11.03 -17.83
C SER A 457 20.87 11.06 -19.38
N SER A 458 20.03 11.93 -19.95
CA SER A 458 19.88 12.09 -21.41
C SER A 458 21.12 12.66 -22.10
N LEU A 459 22.01 13.30 -21.33
CA LEU A 459 23.33 13.76 -21.78
C LEU A 459 24.41 12.66 -21.71
N ARG A 460 24.18 11.55 -21.01
CA ARG A 460 25.17 10.48 -20.85
C ARG A 460 25.27 9.69 -22.15
N ARG A 461 26.43 9.79 -22.81
CA ARG A 461 26.72 9.06 -24.07
C ARG A 461 27.49 7.76 -23.84
N VAL A 462 28.07 7.58 -22.66
CA VAL A 462 28.94 6.46 -22.30
C VAL A 462 28.71 6.08 -20.84
N THR A 463 28.70 4.79 -20.50
CA THR A 463 28.65 4.31 -19.11
C THR A 463 29.95 4.62 -18.35
N GLU A 464 29.96 4.45 -17.03
CA GLU A 464 31.20 4.54 -16.22
C GLU A 464 32.30 3.56 -16.69
N THR A 465 31.90 2.44 -17.26
CA THR A 465 32.80 1.41 -17.80
C THR A 465 33.20 1.63 -19.26
N GLY A 466 32.75 2.73 -19.89
CA GLY A 466 33.17 3.06 -21.25
C GLY A 466 32.26 2.52 -22.37
N VAL A 467 31.11 1.91 -22.06
CA VAL A 467 30.19 1.38 -23.06
C VAL A 467 29.36 2.52 -23.66
N SER A 468 29.39 2.66 -24.99
CA SER A 468 28.56 3.65 -25.69
C SER A 468 27.07 3.30 -25.60
N ILE A 469 26.26 4.30 -25.24
CA ILE A 469 24.80 4.23 -25.14
C ILE A 469 24.12 5.27 -26.03
N SER A 470 24.84 5.84 -27.01
CA SER A 470 24.31 6.89 -27.89
C SER A 470 23.45 6.39 -29.06
N ASP A 471 23.23 5.09 -29.19
CA ASP A 471 22.45 4.53 -30.30
C ASP A 471 20.95 4.79 -30.09
N PRO A 472 20.31 5.65 -30.89
CA PRO A 472 18.90 6.00 -30.70
C PRO A 472 17.96 4.78 -30.79
N LYS A 473 18.40 3.69 -31.44
CA LYS A 473 17.62 2.44 -31.52
C LYS A 473 17.42 1.76 -30.18
N LEU A 474 18.22 2.11 -29.17
CA LEU A 474 18.04 1.61 -27.80
C LEU A 474 16.70 2.03 -27.19
N TRP A 475 16.05 3.08 -27.68
CA TRP A 475 14.77 3.59 -27.17
C TRP A 475 13.56 3.23 -28.04
N GLU A 476 13.79 2.55 -29.16
CA GLU A 476 12.72 2.12 -30.06
C GLU A 476 11.83 1.06 -29.40
N GLY A 477 10.57 1.04 -29.81
CA GLY A 477 9.59 0.04 -29.40
C GLY A 477 9.35 -0.98 -30.50
N GLU A 478 9.10 -2.22 -30.11
CA GLU A 478 8.73 -3.30 -31.02
C GLU A 478 7.37 -3.88 -30.61
N ASP A 479 6.39 -3.76 -31.50
CA ASP A 479 5.06 -4.38 -31.37
C ASP A 479 4.99 -5.57 -32.30
N LEU A 480 4.88 -6.77 -31.72
CA LEU A 480 4.75 -8.01 -32.48
C LEU A 480 3.33 -8.27 -33.00
N GLN A 481 2.35 -7.44 -32.62
CA GLN A 481 0.93 -7.60 -32.97
C GLN A 481 0.42 -9.01 -32.63
N GLY A 482 1.01 -9.61 -31.60
CA GLY A 482 0.70 -10.95 -31.11
C GLY A 482 1.35 -12.12 -31.84
N ASP A 483 2.29 -11.90 -32.78
CA ASP A 483 3.08 -13.00 -33.37
C ASP A 483 4.48 -13.12 -32.76
N SER A 484 4.63 -14.08 -31.85
CA SER A 484 5.89 -14.34 -31.14
C SER A 484 6.96 -15.06 -31.97
N SER A 485 6.78 -15.21 -33.29
CA SER A 485 7.65 -16.03 -34.16
C SER A 485 9.10 -15.53 -34.25
N THR A 486 9.32 -14.22 -34.12
CA THR A 486 10.64 -13.57 -34.14
C THR A 486 11.23 -13.35 -32.74
N ALA A 487 10.43 -13.53 -31.69
CA ALA A 487 10.84 -13.31 -30.32
C ALA A 487 11.78 -14.41 -29.81
N THR A 488 12.51 -14.12 -28.73
CA THR A 488 13.46 -15.04 -28.10
C THR A 488 13.24 -15.10 -26.59
N VAL A 489 13.21 -16.31 -26.03
CA VAL A 489 13.28 -16.55 -24.59
C VAL A 489 14.58 -17.29 -24.30
N MET A 490 15.38 -16.79 -23.36
CA MET A 490 16.66 -17.40 -23.04
C MET A 490 16.99 -17.40 -21.55
N GLY A 491 17.79 -18.38 -21.13
CA GLY A 491 18.15 -18.59 -19.73
C GLY A 491 19.30 -19.57 -19.58
N MET A 492 19.89 -19.61 -18.38
CA MET A 492 20.88 -20.62 -17.99
C MET A 492 20.22 -21.63 -17.04
N ALA A 493 20.42 -22.91 -17.30
CA ALA A 493 19.77 -24.02 -16.64
C ALA A 493 20.74 -25.20 -16.46
N THR A 494 21.56 -25.15 -15.43
CA THR A 494 22.63 -26.12 -15.21
C THR A 494 22.31 -27.04 -14.04
N GLY A 495 22.45 -28.35 -14.24
CA GLY A 495 22.28 -29.35 -13.16
C GLY A 495 20.83 -29.59 -12.72
N TYR A 496 19.84 -29.20 -13.52
CA TYR A 496 18.42 -29.42 -13.20
C TYR A 496 17.88 -30.75 -13.74
N PRO A 497 16.89 -31.37 -13.06
CA PRO A 497 16.19 -32.54 -13.59
C PRO A 497 15.24 -32.15 -14.74
N LEU A 498 14.83 -33.14 -15.55
CA LEU A 498 13.92 -32.96 -16.69
C LEU A 498 12.65 -32.15 -16.32
N SER A 499 12.09 -32.38 -15.13
CA SER A 499 10.85 -31.73 -14.68
C SER A 499 10.94 -30.21 -14.61
N VAL A 500 12.13 -29.64 -14.38
CA VAL A 500 12.33 -28.18 -14.40
C VAL A 500 12.21 -27.66 -15.84
N TYR A 501 12.81 -28.36 -16.81
CA TYR A 501 12.70 -27.98 -18.22
C TYR A 501 11.30 -28.18 -18.76
N GLN A 502 10.60 -29.25 -18.37
CA GLN A 502 9.20 -29.47 -18.74
C GLN A 502 8.29 -28.36 -18.24
N ARG A 503 8.50 -27.91 -16.99
CA ARG A 503 7.78 -26.77 -16.45
C ARG A 503 8.07 -25.49 -17.21
N PHE A 504 9.33 -25.19 -17.48
CA PHE A 504 9.71 -23.95 -18.17
C PHE A 504 9.31 -23.96 -19.66
N VAL A 505 9.84 -24.90 -20.43
CA VAL A 505 9.65 -25.01 -21.89
C VAL A 505 8.24 -25.48 -22.22
N GLY A 506 7.72 -26.46 -21.49
CA GLY A 506 6.39 -27.02 -21.74
C GLY A 506 5.29 -26.00 -21.52
N THR A 507 5.33 -25.26 -20.40
CA THR A 507 4.33 -24.17 -20.19
C THR A 507 4.47 -23.09 -21.24
N LEU A 508 5.69 -22.67 -21.60
CA LEU A 508 5.92 -21.69 -22.67
C LEU A 508 5.31 -22.14 -24.00
N ARG A 509 5.55 -23.38 -24.44
CA ARG A 509 4.98 -23.88 -25.71
C ARG A 509 3.47 -24.04 -25.64
N LYS A 510 2.91 -24.43 -24.48
CA LYS A 510 1.45 -24.53 -24.27
C LYS A 510 0.73 -23.19 -24.35
N THR A 511 1.42 -22.08 -24.14
CA THR A 511 0.81 -20.76 -24.32
C THR A 511 0.63 -20.37 -25.79
N GLY A 512 1.21 -21.14 -26.72
CA GLY A 512 1.22 -20.84 -28.15
C GLY A 512 2.49 -20.15 -28.63
N TYR A 513 3.50 -19.95 -27.76
CA TYR A 513 4.75 -19.31 -28.12
C TYR A 513 5.47 -20.01 -29.29
N LYS A 514 5.70 -19.27 -30.37
CA LYS A 514 6.32 -19.78 -31.62
C LYS A 514 7.80 -19.47 -31.72
N GLY A 515 8.28 -18.50 -30.94
CA GLY A 515 9.64 -17.99 -31.04
C GLY A 515 10.73 -18.96 -30.62
N ARG A 516 11.95 -18.43 -30.55
CA ARG A 516 13.16 -19.19 -30.21
C ARG A 516 13.29 -19.36 -28.70
N ILE A 517 13.77 -20.53 -28.30
CA ILE A 517 14.12 -20.83 -26.91
C ILE A 517 15.59 -21.25 -26.90
N ILE A 518 16.44 -20.51 -26.19
CA ILE A 518 17.88 -20.78 -26.09
C ILE A 518 18.24 -21.04 -24.63
N LEU A 519 18.72 -22.24 -24.31
CA LEU A 519 19.05 -22.62 -22.93
C LEU A 519 20.51 -23.04 -22.80
N GLY A 520 21.25 -22.38 -21.90
CA GLY A 520 22.56 -22.84 -21.48
C GLY A 520 22.44 -24.02 -20.53
N VAL A 521 23.06 -25.16 -20.84
CA VAL A 521 23.00 -26.38 -20.01
C VAL A 521 24.38 -26.96 -19.77
N ALA A 522 24.52 -27.70 -18.68
CA ALA A 522 25.79 -28.34 -18.33
C ALA A 522 26.20 -29.40 -19.36
N SER A 523 27.51 -29.62 -19.51
CA SER A 523 28.09 -30.63 -20.42
C SER A 523 27.63 -32.05 -20.16
N ASP A 524 27.12 -32.34 -18.96
CA ASP A 524 26.60 -33.64 -18.53
C ASP A 524 25.06 -33.73 -18.60
N ALA A 525 24.40 -32.80 -19.30
CA ALA A 525 22.96 -32.89 -19.57
C ALA A 525 22.60 -34.28 -20.14
N SER A 526 21.58 -34.92 -19.55
CA SER A 526 21.22 -36.28 -19.93
C SER A 526 20.70 -36.33 -21.37
N PRO A 527 20.85 -37.47 -22.08
CA PRO A 527 20.26 -37.66 -23.40
C PRO A 527 18.75 -37.37 -23.43
N GLU A 528 18.04 -37.72 -22.34
CA GLU A 528 16.62 -37.45 -22.18
C GLU A 528 16.27 -35.95 -22.24
N ILE A 529 17.09 -35.09 -21.61
CA ILE A 529 16.90 -33.62 -21.67
C ILE A 529 17.16 -33.11 -23.09
N LEU A 530 18.20 -33.62 -23.76
CA LEU A 530 18.54 -33.21 -25.13
C LEU A 530 17.48 -33.65 -26.15
N ASP A 531 16.93 -34.86 -25.98
CA ASP A 531 15.82 -35.37 -26.79
C ASP A 531 14.56 -34.52 -26.57
N TYR A 532 14.26 -34.15 -25.32
CA TYR A 532 13.16 -33.24 -24.99
C TYR A 532 13.34 -31.87 -25.66
N PHE A 533 14.55 -31.29 -25.61
CA PHE A 533 14.85 -30.03 -26.29
C PHE A 533 14.65 -30.11 -27.79
N LYS A 534 15.13 -31.17 -28.43
CA LYS A 534 14.92 -31.40 -29.85
C LYS A 534 13.42 -31.48 -30.18
N ALA A 535 12.64 -32.20 -29.39
CA ALA A 535 11.20 -32.32 -29.57
C ALA A 535 10.45 -31.00 -29.39
N ARG A 536 10.95 -30.09 -28.54
CA ARG A 536 10.34 -28.77 -28.27
C ARG A 536 10.99 -27.60 -29.01
N ASN A 537 11.86 -27.89 -29.98
CA ASN A 537 12.59 -26.89 -30.76
C ASN A 537 13.32 -25.87 -29.87
N VAL A 538 14.05 -26.38 -28.88
CA VAL A 538 14.93 -25.62 -28.00
C VAL A 538 16.36 -25.75 -28.53
N THR A 539 17.09 -24.64 -28.55
CA THR A 539 18.52 -24.61 -28.90
C THR A 539 19.35 -24.73 -27.62
N PRO A 540 19.93 -25.91 -27.31
CA PRO A 540 20.84 -26.03 -26.18
C PRO A 540 22.18 -25.37 -26.49
N LYS A 541 22.75 -24.70 -25.48
CA LYS A 541 24.12 -24.20 -25.45
C LYS A 541 24.87 -24.95 -24.37
N ILE A 542 25.69 -25.92 -24.80
CA ILE A 542 26.45 -26.78 -23.89
C ILE A 542 27.60 -25.97 -23.30
N LEU A 543 27.65 -25.88 -21.98
CA LEU A 543 28.65 -25.11 -21.24
C LEU A 543 29.85 -25.98 -20.90
N HIS A 544 31.04 -25.40 -21.01
CA HIS A 544 32.29 -26.05 -20.65
C HIS A 544 32.91 -25.39 -19.42
N TRP A 545 33.25 -26.19 -18.43
CA TRP A 545 33.79 -25.70 -17.16
C TRP A 545 35.31 -25.66 -17.20
N SER A 546 35.89 -24.55 -16.78
CA SER A 546 37.33 -24.34 -16.64
C SER A 546 37.67 -23.85 -15.23
N ASN A 547 38.96 -23.80 -14.89
CA ASN A 547 39.40 -23.12 -13.67
C ASN A 547 39.30 -21.60 -13.85
N CYS A 548 38.71 -20.92 -12.88
CA CYS A 548 38.64 -19.46 -12.88
C CYS A 548 40.03 -18.82 -12.86
N THR A 549 40.22 -17.78 -13.67
CA THR A 549 41.42 -16.91 -13.66
C THR A 549 41.26 -15.75 -12.69
N TYR A 550 40.04 -15.40 -12.28
CA TYR A 550 39.84 -14.40 -11.24
C TYR A 550 40.33 -14.93 -9.89
N ARG A 551 41.34 -14.26 -9.31
CA ARG A 551 42.03 -14.73 -8.10
C ARG A 551 41.08 -14.71 -6.89
N LYS A 552 40.79 -15.88 -6.31
CA LYS A 552 40.32 -15.94 -4.91
C LYS A 552 41.51 -15.65 -3.98
N MET A 553 41.31 -14.76 -3.00
CA MET A 553 42.03 -14.83 -1.73
C MET A 553 41.76 -16.20 -1.09
N GLU A 554 42.74 -16.73 -0.38
CA GLU A 554 42.76 -18.04 0.28
C GLU A 554 41.69 -18.21 1.39
N SER A 555 40.38 -18.10 1.08
CA SER A 555 39.34 -18.46 2.03
C SER A 555 39.13 -19.99 2.00
N GLN A 556 39.38 -20.63 3.14
CA GLN A 556 39.30 -22.09 3.32
C GLN A 556 37.86 -22.64 3.32
N GLU A 557 36.84 -21.80 3.14
CA GLU A 557 35.43 -22.18 3.19
C GLU A 557 34.74 -21.91 1.84
N ASP A 558 35.22 -22.55 0.77
CA ASP A 558 34.48 -22.61 -0.49
C ASP A 558 33.35 -23.63 -0.35
N ILE A 559 32.15 -23.16 -0.03
CA ILE A 559 30.92 -23.97 0.06
C ILE A 559 30.56 -24.72 -1.25
N PHE A 560 31.17 -24.37 -2.39
CA PHE A 560 31.03 -25.11 -3.66
C PHE A 560 32.28 -25.90 -4.07
N GLY A 561 33.37 -25.83 -3.30
CA GLY A 561 34.56 -26.68 -3.43
C GLY A 561 35.33 -26.60 -4.76
N LYS A 562 34.92 -25.78 -5.74
CA LYS A 562 35.68 -25.54 -6.97
C LYS A 562 35.40 -24.15 -7.52
N THR A 563 36.46 -23.39 -7.71
CA THR A 563 36.48 -22.14 -8.48
C THR A 563 36.35 -22.48 -9.97
N THR A 564 35.19 -23.02 -10.37
CA THR A 564 34.86 -23.33 -11.77
C THR A 564 34.19 -22.15 -12.42
N CYS A 565 34.72 -21.76 -13.57
CA CYS A 565 34.19 -20.73 -14.45
C CYS A 565 33.75 -21.37 -15.77
N GLU A 566 33.08 -20.59 -16.60
CA GLU A 566 32.84 -21.03 -17.98
C GLU A 566 34.10 -20.77 -18.80
N GLU A 567 34.47 -21.72 -19.67
CA GLU A 567 35.71 -21.71 -20.44
C GLU A 567 35.95 -20.42 -21.23
N HIS A 568 34.90 -19.83 -21.80
CA HIS A 568 34.99 -18.60 -22.58
C HIS A 568 35.09 -17.34 -21.71
N TYR A 569 34.69 -17.42 -20.44
CA TYR A 569 34.67 -16.32 -19.49
C TYR A 569 35.33 -16.71 -18.16
N PRO A 570 36.62 -17.09 -18.16
CA PRO A 570 37.29 -17.60 -16.98
C PRO A 570 37.54 -16.52 -15.91
N ASP A 571 37.40 -15.25 -16.28
CA ASP A 571 37.70 -14.06 -15.47
C ASP A 571 36.51 -13.55 -14.64
N ILE A 572 35.35 -14.21 -14.71
CA ILE A 572 34.16 -13.86 -13.94
C ILE A 572 33.49 -15.09 -13.33
N LYS A 573 32.71 -14.88 -12.27
CA LYS A 573 31.99 -15.97 -11.58
C LYS A 573 31.05 -16.69 -12.55
N ILE A 574 30.84 -17.99 -12.33
CA ILE A 574 29.94 -18.76 -13.19
C ILE A 574 28.52 -18.19 -13.29
N ARG A 575 27.99 -17.67 -12.18
CA ARG A 575 26.66 -17.05 -12.15
C ARG A 575 26.59 -15.74 -12.93
N TRP A 576 27.72 -15.06 -13.08
CA TRP A 576 27.86 -13.84 -13.87
C TRP A 576 28.10 -14.16 -15.35
N SER A 577 28.72 -15.29 -15.67
CA SER A 577 28.99 -15.72 -17.06
C SER A 577 27.74 -15.82 -17.92
N ARG A 578 26.56 -16.02 -17.31
CA ARG A 578 25.28 -16.05 -18.03
C ARG A 578 25.04 -14.80 -18.88
N PHE A 579 25.43 -13.61 -18.41
CA PHE A 579 25.17 -12.36 -19.11
C PHE A 579 25.93 -12.26 -20.45
N PRO A 580 27.28 -12.38 -20.46
CA PRO A 580 28.00 -12.34 -21.73
C PRO A 580 27.74 -13.58 -22.61
N LEU A 581 27.52 -14.77 -22.04
CA LEU A 581 27.13 -15.95 -22.81
C LEU A 581 25.79 -15.76 -23.54
N GLN A 582 24.79 -15.20 -22.87
CA GLN A 582 23.51 -14.88 -23.49
C GLN A 582 23.68 -13.84 -24.61
N ALA A 583 24.60 -12.88 -24.46
CA ALA A 583 24.91 -11.93 -25.52
C ALA A 583 25.49 -12.64 -26.75
N ASP A 584 26.41 -13.58 -26.55
CA ASP A 584 27.00 -14.38 -27.64
C ASP A 584 25.95 -15.23 -28.35
N TRP A 585 25.09 -15.91 -27.59
CA TRP A 585 24.03 -16.73 -28.18
C TRP A 585 23.02 -15.90 -28.97
N LEU A 586 22.69 -14.71 -28.49
CA LEU A 586 21.79 -13.79 -29.18
C LEU A 586 22.43 -13.18 -30.44
N ARG A 587 23.75 -12.97 -30.44
CA ARG A 587 24.52 -12.57 -31.64
C ARG A 587 24.59 -13.69 -32.67
N GLU A 588 24.81 -14.91 -32.22
CA GLU A 588 24.88 -16.10 -33.07
C GLU A 588 23.53 -16.42 -33.73
N CYS A 589 22.43 -16.21 -33.01
CA CYS A 589 21.08 -16.41 -33.54
C CYS A 589 20.67 -15.26 -34.49
N THR A 590 21.06 -15.35 -35.76
CA THR A 590 20.71 -14.35 -36.79
C THR A 590 19.21 -14.27 -37.08
N GLU A 591 18.46 -15.33 -36.79
CA GLU A 591 17.00 -15.39 -36.93
C GLU A 591 16.25 -14.82 -35.71
N CYS A 592 16.95 -14.58 -34.59
CA CYS A 592 16.38 -13.97 -33.39
C CYS A 592 16.33 -12.45 -33.58
N THR A 593 15.37 -11.97 -34.38
CA THR A 593 15.28 -10.56 -34.78
C THR A 593 14.37 -9.72 -33.89
N GLY A 594 13.45 -10.35 -33.16
CA GLY A 594 12.44 -9.67 -32.34
C GLY A 594 12.86 -9.44 -30.88
N PRO A 595 11.88 -9.16 -29.98
CA PRO A 595 12.17 -8.87 -28.59
C PRO A 595 12.65 -10.11 -27.84
N VAL A 596 13.38 -9.87 -26.76
CA VAL A 596 14.09 -10.90 -26.00
C VAL A 596 13.66 -10.85 -24.54
N LEU A 597 13.29 -12.01 -23.99
CA LEU A 597 13.12 -12.24 -22.57
C LEU A 597 14.32 -13.06 -22.07
N VAL A 598 15.13 -12.45 -21.19
CA VAL A 598 16.14 -13.15 -20.39
C VAL A 598 15.53 -13.46 -19.04
N THR A 599 15.53 -14.72 -18.61
CA THR A 599 14.92 -15.10 -17.33
C THR A 599 15.57 -16.33 -16.68
N ASP A 600 15.47 -16.43 -15.36
CA ASP A 600 15.86 -17.64 -14.61
C ASP A 600 14.95 -18.81 -14.96
N VAL A 601 15.54 -19.99 -15.21
CA VAL A 601 14.78 -21.15 -15.69
C VAL A 601 14.12 -21.92 -14.55
N ARG A 602 14.78 -21.98 -13.39
CA ARG A 602 14.38 -22.84 -12.27
C ARG A 602 13.01 -22.49 -11.70
N ASP A 603 12.76 -21.20 -11.53
CA ASP A 603 11.63 -20.62 -10.81
C ASP A 603 10.82 -19.68 -11.71
N THR A 604 10.77 -20.01 -13.01
CA THR A 604 9.87 -19.38 -13.98
C THR A 604 8.90 -20.37 -14.61
N TYR A 605 7.68 -19.93 -14.85
CA TYR A 605 6.74 -20.59 -15.76
C TYR A 605 5.85 -19.57 -16.47
N PHE A 606 5.15 -20.02 -17.50
CA PHE A 606 4.34 -19.17 -18.37
C PHE A 606 2.86 -19.52 -18.20
N GLN A 607 1.99 -18.51 -18.12
CA GLN A 607 0.53 -18.68 -18.14
C GLN A 607 -0.06 -18.18 -19.46
N GLN A 608 0.66 -17.28 -20.15
CA GLN A 608 0.34 -16.78 -21.49
C GLN A 608 1.62 -16.60 -22.33
N ASP A 609 1.46 -16.41 -23.63
CA ASP A 609 2.57 -16.10 -24.51
C ASP A 609 3.12 -14.71 -24.11
N PRO A 610 4.40 -14.60 -23.70
CA PRO A 610 4.97 -13.32 -23.27
C PRO A 610 4.93 -12.25 -24.37
N PHE A 611 4.82 -12.65 -25.64
CA PHE A 611 4.78 -11.74 -26.79
C PHE A 611 3.58 -11.99 -27.72
N GLY A 612 2.61 -12.77 -27.24
CA GLY A 612 1.39 -13.08 -27.98
C GLY A 612 0.36 -11.95 -27.92
N TYR A 613 -0.85 -12.26 -28.42
CA TYR A 613 -1.93 -11.28 -28.49
C TYR A 613 -2.21 -10.58 -27.14
N GLY A 614 -2.33 -9.26 -27.19
CA GLY A 614 -2.54 -8.39 -26.03
C GLY A 614 -1.31 -8.19 -25.13
N SER A 615 -0.11 -8.62 -25.55
CA SER A 615 1.12 -8.33 -24.81
C SER A 615 1.44 -6.84 -24.88
N PRO A 616 1.93 -6.21 -23.80
CA PRO A 616 2.33 -4.81 -23.84
C PRO A 616 3.52 -4.61 -24.80
N LEU A 617 3.63 -3.40 -25.35
CA LEU A 617 4.74 -2.99 -26.21
C LEU A 617 6.08 -3.16 -25.48
N VAL A 618 7.05 -3.79 -26.14
CA VAL A 618 8.43 -3.86 -25.65
C VAL A 618 9.18 -2.64 -26.14
N LYS A 619 9.46 -1.68 -25.24
CA LYS A 619 10.20 -0.46 -25.56
C LYS A 619 11.54 -0.43 -24.85
N GLY A 620 12.61 -0.28 -25.62
CA GLY A 620 13.98 -0.31 -25.10
C GLY A 620 14.23 -1.53 -24.22
N LEU A 621 14.69 -1.30 -22.99
CA LEU A 621 14.82 -2.31 -21.95
C LEU A 621 13.71 -2.14 -20.89
N GLN A 622 13.16 -3.24 -20.41
CA GLN A 622 12.15 -3.30 -19.36
C GLN A 622 12.67 -4.19 -18.24
N VAL A 623 12.74 -3.61 -17.05
CA VAL A 623 13.19 -4.26 -15.81
C VAL A 623 12.00 -4.31 -14.84
N PHE A 624 11.90 -5.34 -14.00
CA PHE A 624 10.67 -5.61 -13.26
C PHE A 624 10.87 -5.40 -11.77
N GLU A 625 9.98 -4.62 -11.17
CA GLU A 625 9.98 -4.35 -9.73
C GLU A 625 9.52 -5.58 -8.94
N GLU A 626 10.28 -5.90 -7.89
CA GLU A 626 9.89 -6.80 -6.82
C GLU A 626 8.66 -6.23 -6.07
N HIS A 627 8.08 -7.03 -5.17
CA HIS A 627 6.97 -6.58 -4.34
C HIS A 627 7.28 -5.24 -3.62
N PRO A 628 6.33 -4.28 -3.51
CA PRO A 628 6.59 -2.92 -2.98
C PRO A 628 7.21 -2.85 -1.57
N SER A 629 7.07 -3.91 -0.77
CA SER A 629 7.73 -4.04 0.54
C SER A 629 9.22 -4.43 0.49
N GLN A 630 9.77 -4.59 -0.70
CA GLN A 630 11.16 -4.95 -0.96
C GLN A 630 11.84 -3.78 -1.69
N THR A 631 12.67 -3.04 -0.96
CA THR A 631 13.37 -1.85 -1.47
C THR A 631 14.86 -2.09 -1.60
N THR A 632 15.58 -1.16 -2.22
CA THR A 632 17.05 -1.17 -2.35
C THR A 632 17.79 -1.15 -1.02
N ASP A 633 17.11 -0.91 0.11
CA ASP A 633 17.66 -1.01 1.47
C ASP A 633 17.88 -2.44 1.93
N HIS A 634 17.33 -3.41 1.21
CA HIS A 634 17.55 -4.81 1.51
C HIS A 634 19.05 -5.15 1.41
N TRP A 635 19.51 -6.05 2.29
CA TRP A 635 20.92 -6.40 2.42
C TRP A 635 21.58 -6.91 1.12
N ILE A 636 20.79 -7.50 0.21
CA ILE A 636 21.27 -8.01 -1.08
C ILE A 636 21.65 -6.90 -2.06
N THR A 637 21.19 -5.66 -1.84
CA THR A 637 21.45 -4.46 -2.64
C THR A 637 22.25 -3.42 -1.87
N ASP A 638 21.80 -3.01 -0.68
CA ASP A 638 22.45 -1.95 0.10
C ASP A 638 23.90 -2.32 0.47
N GLY A 639 24.12 -3.55 0.93
CA GLY A 639 25.43 -4.01 1.38
C GLY A 639 26.48 -3.95 0.26
N PRO A 640 26.26 -4.64 -0.88
CA PRO A 640 27.24 -4.64 -1.96
C PRO A 640 27.43 -3.27 -2.61
N ILE A 641 26.36 -2.50 -2.85
CA ILE A 641 26.46 -1.16 -3.44
C ILE A 641 27.22 -0.22 -2.50
N SER A 642 26.88 -0.21 -1.21
CA SER A 642 27.58 0.61 -0.21
C SER A 642 29.06 0.28 -0.15
N LYS A 643 29.42 -1.01 -0.07
CA LYS A 643 30.82 -1.43 0.05
C LYS A 643 31.60 -1.23 -1.24
N CYS A 644 31.00 -1.52 -2.39
CA CYS A 644 31.69 -1.47 -3.67
C CYS A 644 31.78 -0.04 -4.24
N LYS A 645 30.64 0.67 -4.25
CA LYS A 645 30.49 1.98 -4.90
C LYS A 645 30.52 3.16 -3.93
N GLY A 646 30.48 2.92 -2.61
CA GLY A 646 30.54 3.98 -1.61
C GLY A 646 29.28 4.84 -1.57
N MET A 647 28.14 4.31 -2.03
CA MET A 647 26.88 5.04 -2.14
C MET A 647 25.69 4.20 -1.67
N LYS A 648 24.55 4.86 -1.43
CA LYS A 648 23.27 4.23 -1.09
C LYS A 648 22.17 4.74 -2.00
N LEU A 649 21.32 3.83 -2.47
CA LEU A 649 20.17 4.17 -3.30
C LEU A 649 18.96 4.63 -2.45
N GLN A 650 18.85 4.13 -1.21
CA GLN A 650 17.86 4.49 -0.19
C GLN A 650 16.38 4.41 -0.62
N ASN A 651 15.69 3.38 -0.14
CA ASN A 651 14.23 3.23 -0.24
C ASN A 651 13.63 3.31 -1.66
N LEU A 652 14.40 2.95 -2.71
CA LEU A 652 13.87 2.79 -4.07
C LEU A 652 13.30 1.38 -4.25
N PRO A 653 12.34 1.16 -5.18
CA PRO A 653 11.88 -0.18 -5.51
C PRO A 653 13.05 -1.12 -5.86
N MET A 654 13.01 -2.38 -5.40
CA MET A 654 14.01 -3.34 -5.83
C MET A 654 13.67 -3.91 -7.21
N LEU A 655 14.60 -3.87 -8.15
CA LEU A 655 14.44 -4.42 -9.51
C LEU A 655 15.05 -5.81 -9.63
N CYS A 656 14.31 -6.78 -10.13
CA CYS A 656 14.74 -8.18 -10.24
C CYS A 656 15.76 -8.42 -11.37
N SER A 657 17.01 -8.78 -11.05
CA SER A 657 18.04 -9.09 -12.07
C SER A 657 17.83 -10.44 -12.75
N GLY A 658 17.02 -11.32 -12.16
CA GLY A 658 16.73 -12.64 -12.69
C GLY A 658 15.77 -12.64 -13.88
N THR A 659 15.16 -11.49 -14.22
CA THR A 659 14.27 -11.38 -15.38
C THR A 659 14.32 -9.99 -16.01
N THR A 660 14.42 -9.93 -17.34
CA THR A 660 14.51 -8.67 -18.09
C THR A 660 13.97 -8.88 -19.49
N VAL A 661 13.21 -7.91 -20.00
CA VAL A 661 12.68 -7.91 -21.37
C VAL A 661 13.27 -6.73 -22.12
N GLY A 662 13.52 -6.87 -23.41
CA GLY A 662 13.89 -5.71 -24.22
C GLY A 662 13.83 -5.99 -25.70
N THR A 663 13.94 -4.93 -26.51
CA THR A 663 14.22 -5.10 -27.93
C THR A 663 15.56 -5.81 -28.08
N ARG A 664 15.80 -6.48 -29.21
CA ARG A 664 17.08 -7.17 -29.46
C ARG A 664 18.30 -6.28 -29.22
N ILE A 665 18.23 -5.04 -29.69
CA ILE A 665 19.33 -4.07 -29.60
C ILE A 665 19.55 -3.65 -28.14
N ALA A 666 18.47 -3.28 -27.43
CA ALA A 666 18.53 -2.89 -26.02
C ALA A 666 19.01 -4.04 -25.13
N MET A 667 18.58 -5.28 -25.41
CA MET A 667 19.01 -6.46 -24.67
C MET A 667 20.50 -6.75 -24.87
N LEU A 668 20.99 -6.74 -26.12
CA LEU A 668 22.43 -6.91 -26.39
C LEU A 668 23.28 -5.85 -25.69
N LYS A 669 22.81 -4.60 -25.67
CA LYS A 669 23.49 -3.50 -24.98
C LYS A 669 23.45 -3.67 -23.46
N TYR A 670 22.32 -4.07 -22.89
CA TYR A 670 22.19 -4.38 -21.47
C TYR A 670 23.16 -5.49 -21.02
N LEU A 671 23.23 -6.59 -21.77
CA LEU A 671 24.12 -7.72 -21.45
C LEU A 671 25.60 -7.32 -21.53
N GLU A 672 25.97 -6.46 -22.49
CA GLU A 672 27.30 -5.85 -22.58
C GLU A 672 27.62 -4.97 -21.36
N ILE A 673 26.70 -4.06 -20.98
CA ILE A 673 26.88 -3.17 -19.83
C ILE A 673 27.00 -3.97 -18.52
N MET A 674 26.13 -4.98 -18.32
CA MET A 674 26.20 -5.87 -17.16
C MET A 674 27.56 -6.56 -17.06
N TYR A 675 28.07 -7.10 -18.17
CA TYR A 675 29.37 -7.77 -18.20
C TYR A 675 30.54 -6.82 -17.90
N GLU A 676 30.57 -5.64 -18.52
CA GLU A 676 31.62 -4.65 -18.26
C GLU A 676 31.58 -4.15 -16.80
N GLU A 677 30.38 -3.95 -16.24
CA GLU A 677 30.24 -3.58 -14.84
C GLU A 677 30.71 -4.69 -13.90
N MET A 678 30.37 -5.95 -14.20
CA MET A 678 30.87 -7.11 -13.45
C MET A 678 32.40 -7.21 -13.47
N LYS A 679 33.05 -6.95 -14.61
CA LYS A 679 34.51 -6.86 -14.67
C LYS A 679 35.06 -5.72 -13.82
N GLY A 680 34.39 -4.56 -13.85
CA GLY A 680 34.71 -3.44 -12.95
C GLY A 680 34.67 -3.88 -11.49
N TRP A 681 33.57 -4.51 -11.06
CA TRP A 681 33.40 -5.00 -9.69
C TRP A 681 34.42 -6.07 -9.33
N ILE A 682 34.70 -7.04 -10.20
CA ILE A 682 35.67 -8.10 -9.86
C ILE A 682 37.11 -7.59 -9.82
N SER A 683 37.41 -6.51 -10.52
CA SER A 683 38.74 -5.90 -10.52
C SER A 683 39.09 -5.27 -9.17
N ASP A 684 38.12 -4.69 -8.46
CA ASP A 684 38.28 -4.11 -7.13
C ASP A 684 38.07 -5.18 -6.04
N GLU A 685 39.10 -5.40 -5.22
CA GLU A 685 39.08 -6.40 -4.15
C GLU A 685 37.92 -6.20 -3.16
N LYS A 686 37.53 -4.94 -2.87
CA LYS A 686 36.44 -4.66 -1.91
C LYS A 686 35.06 -5.05 -2.45
N CYS A 687 34.94 -5.16 -3.78
CA CYS A 687 33.73 -5.50 -4.53
C CYS A 687 33.60 -7.01 -4.81
N ARG A 688 34.55 -7.82 -4.35
CA ARG A 688 34.50 -9.28 -4.47
C ARG A 688 33.68 -9.89 -3.34
N PHE A 689 32.37 -9.95 -3.53
CA PHE A 689 31.45 -10.54 -2.55
C PHE A 689 31.37 -12.07 -2.70
N ASP A 690 31.37 -12.82 -1.61
CA ASP A 690 31.05 -14.25 -1.62
C ASP A 690 29.60 -14.43 -1.16
N MET A 691 28.66 -14.03 -2.03
CA MET A 691 27.24 -14.08 -1.74
C MET A 691 26.43 -14.47 -2.97
N ASP A 692 25.26 -15.04 -2.70
CA ASP A 692 24.25 -15.29 -3.73
C ASP A 692 23.50 -13.98 -4.05
N GLY A 693 23.39 -13.67 -5.35
CA GLY A 693 22.56 -12.57 -5.85
C GLY A 693 23.24 -11.19 -5.86
N ASP A 694 24.57 -11.13 -5.97
CA ASP A 694 25.29 -9.86 -6.17
C ASP A 694 25.02 -9.21 -7.54
N ASP A 695 24.56 -9.98 -8.54
CA ASP A 695 24.04 -9.45 -9.80
C ASP A 695 22.77 -8.60 -9.60
N GLN A 696 21.98 -8.88 -8.56
CA GLN A 696 20.85 -8.05 -8.13
C GLN A 696 21.33 -6.63 -7.76
N SER A 697 22.46 -6.52 -7.04
CA SER A 697 23.06 -5.24 -6.69
C SER A 697 23.52 -4.47 -7.92
N ILE A 698 24.25 -5.14 -8.81
CA ILE A 698 24.79 -4.54 -10.04
C ILE A 698 23.64 -4.00 -10.91
N HIS A 699 22.60 -4.81 -11.10
CA HIS A 699 21.42 -4.45 -11.88
C HIS A 699 20.73 -3.19 -11.34
N ASN A 700 20.46 -3.14 -10.03
CA ASN A 700 19.82 -1.98 -9.39
C ASN A 700 20.72 -0.73 -9.45
N TYR A 701 22.02 -0.89 -9.19
CA TYR A 701 22.98 0.20 -9.32
C TYR A 701 22.99 0.78 -10.74
N LEU A 702 23.07 -0.05 -11.77
CA LEU A 702 23.11 0.40 -13.17
C LEU A 702 21.84 1.18 -13.56
N PHE A 703 20.67 0.72 -13.13
CA PHE A 703 19.40 1.41 -13.39
C PHE A 703 19.35 2.77 -12.67
N TYR A 704 19.50 2.77 -11.34
CA TYR A 704 19.29 3.96 -10.52
C TYR A 704 20.40 5.01 -10.62
N THR A 705 21.57 4.66 -11.15
CA THR A 705 22.64 5.64 -11.46
C THR A 705 22.62 6.13 -12.91
N GLY A 706 21.59 5.76 -13.68
CA GLY A 706 21.41 6.21 -15.06
C GLY A 706 22.39 5.58 -16.05
N GLN A 707 22.98 4.43 -15.73
CA GLN A 707 23.82 3.66 -16.68
C GLN A 707 22.98 2.94 -17.73
N LEU A 708 21.68 2.78 -17.47
CA LEU A 708 20.70 2.21 -18.37
C LEU A 708 19.62 3.25 -18.73
N PRO A 709 19.97 4.36 -19.42
CA PRO A 709 19.01 5.44 -19.73
C PRO A 709 17.90 5.03 -20.71
N PHE A 710 18.03 3.86 -21.33
CA PHE A 710 17.06 3.24 -22.22
C PHE A 710 16.21 2.17 -21.51
N ALA A 711 16.37 2.01 -20.20
CA ALA A 711 15.57 1.11 -19.39
C ALA A 711 14.37 1.80 -18.74
N GLN A 712 13.30 1.04 -18.58
CA GLN A 712 12.09 1.42 -17.85
C GLN A 712 11.80 0.36 -16.79
N SER A 713 11.50 0.79 -15.56
CA SER A 713 10.95 -0.13 -14.55
C SER A 713 9.47 -0.36 -14.80
N ILE A 714 9.06 -1.62 -14.68
CA ILE A 714 7.67 -2.06 -14.76
C ILE A 714 7.25 -2.42 -13.34
N ALA A 715 6.24 -1.70 -12.84
CA ALA A 715 5.75 -1.85 -11.49
C ALA A 715 5.17 -3.24 -11.24
N PHE A 716 5.34 -3.72 -10.01
CA PHE A 716 4.84 -5.02 -9.55
C PHE A 716 3.34 -5.17 -9.85
N ARG A 717 2.97 -6.26 -10.56
CA ARG A 717 1.60 -6.65 -10.91
C ARG A 717 0.78 -5.57 -11.67
N CYS A 718 1.44 -4.71 -12.44
CA CYS A 718 0.80 -3.63 -13.18
C CYS A 718 0.67 -3.91 -14.69
N GLY A 719 0.39 -5.16 -15.08
CA GLY A 719 0.11 -5.51 -16.48
C GLY A 719 1.35 -5.64 -17.38
N GLY A 720 2.52 -5.87 -16.76
CA GLY A 720 3.77 -6.14 -17.46
C GLY A 720 3.82 -7.55 -18.09
N ILE A 721 4.91 -7.83 -18.81
CA ILE A 721 5.18 -9.18 -19.33
C ILE A 721 5.51 -10.14 -18.19
N VAL A 722 6.25 -9.68 -17.17
CA VAL A 722 6.74 -10.51 -16.06
C VAL A 722 6.22 -9.98 -14.73
N THR A 723 5.83 -10.93 -13.88
CA THR A 723 5.45 -10.66 -12.48
C THR A 723 6.35 -11.45 -11.54
N THR A 724 7.08 -10.75 -10.67
CA THR A 724 8.06 -11.29 -9.73
C THR A 724 7.41 -11.53 -8.37
N VAL A 725 7.08 -12.79 -8.07
CA VAL A 725 6.24 -13.14 -6.91
C VAL A 725 7.03 -13.60 -5.69
N GLY A 726 8.37 -13.48 -5.69
CA GLY A 726 9.23 -14.10 -4.68
C GLY A 726 8.99 -13.57 -3.27
N LYS A 727 9.02 -12.24 -3.09
CA LYS A 727 8.76 -11.62 -1.79
C LYS A 727 7.34 -11.88 -1.30
N LEU A 728 6.35 -11.79 -2.19
CA LEU A 728 4.96 -12.08 -1.88
C LEU A 728 4.79 -13.52 -1.40
N GLY A 729 5.40 -14.48 -2.11
CA GLY A 729 5.39 -15.89 -1.72
C GLY A 729 5.98 -16.13 -0.34
N ALA A 730 7.13 -15.51 -0.05
CA ALA A 730 7.75 -15.60 1.27
C ALA A 730 6.85 -15.03 2.38
N MET A 731 6.16 -13.91 2.12
CA MET A 731 5.21 -13.31 3.08
C MET A 731 4.01 -14.22 3.33
N VAL A 732 3.41 -14.76 2.27
CA VAL A 732 2.25 -15.66 2.35
C VAL A 732 2.60 -16.95 3.10
N VAL A 733 3.73 -17.59 2.77
CA VAL A 733 4.20 -18.80 3.47
C VAL A 733 4.51 -18.52 4.93
N LYS A 734 5.12 -17.37 5.25
CA LYS A 734 5.41 -16.98 6.64
C LYS A 734 4.11 -16.78 7.44
N ALA A 735 3.13 -16.08 6.88
CA ALA A 735 1.82 -15.87 7.51
C ALA A 735 1.10 -17.20 7.75
N HIS A 736 1.10 -18.08 6.74
CA HIS A 736 0.52 -19.41 6.84
C HIS A 736 1.19 -20.27 7.92
N ALA A 737 2.52 -20.28 7.95
CA ALA A 737 3.27 -21.01 8.96
C ALA A 737 2.94 -20.49 10.36
N SER A 738 2.97 -19.17 10.58
CA SER A 738 2.61 -18.55 11.87
C SER A 738 1.19 -18.93 12.32
N HIS A 739 0.21 -18.92 11.42
CA HIS A 739 -1.15 -19.31 11.74
C HIS A 739 -1.25 -20.77 12.24
N LEU A 740 -0.58 -21.71 11.59
CA LEU A 740 -0.59 -23.12 12.00
C LEU A 740 0.21 -23.36 13.30
N LEU A 741 1.26 -22.57 13.53
CA LEU A 741 2.01 -22.57 14.78
C LEU A 741 1.09 -22.19 15.95
N GLU A 742 0.35 -21.09 15.79
CA GLU A 742 -0.53 -20.56 16.83
C GLU A 742 -1.77 -21.42 17.06
N THR A 743 -2.40 -21.92 16.00
CA THR A 743 -3.69 -22.62 16.09
C THR A 743 -3.56 -24.13 16.30
N GLN A 744 -2.49 -24.75 15.80
CA GLN A 744 -2.33 -26.21 15.83
C GLN A 744 -1.08 -26.68 16.57
N GLY A 745 -0.26 -25.75 17.09
CA GLY A 745 0.97 -26.06 17.81
C GLY A 745 2.01 -26.76 16.93
N TRP A 746 1.99 -26.52 15.63
CA TRP A 746 2.93 -27.16 14.70
C TRP A 746 4.31 -26.53 14.75
N GLU A 747 5.34 -27.32 14.47
CA GLU A 747 6.69 -26.77 14.28
C GLU A 747 6.78 -25.95 12.99
N LYS A 748 7.66 -24.94 12.96
CA LYS A 748 7.81 -24.04 11.79
C LYS A 748 8.12 -24.79 10.50
N GLY A 749 9.02 -25.79 10.57
CA GLY A 749 9.33 -26.70 9.47
C GLY A 749 8.04 -27.31 8.97
N ARG A 750 7.49 -28.25 9.76
CA ARG A 750 6.05 -28.58 9.90
C ARG A 750 5.09 -27.80 9.01
N ALA A 751 4.80 -26.61 9.47
CA ALA A 751 3.75 -25.73 8.99
C ALA A 751 4.00 -25.23 7.56
N MET A 752 5.25 -24.98 7.16
CA MET A 752 5.57 -24.57 5.79
C MET A 752 5.28 -25.65 4.73
N TRP A 753 5.06 -26.91 5.13
CA TRP A 753 4.78 -28.03 4.22
C TRP A 753 3.32 -28.29 3.96
N GLN A 754 2.44 -27.53 4.60
CA GLN A 754 1.06 -27.92 4.74
C GLN A 754 0.21 -27.18 3.72
N PRO A 755 -0.87 -27.80 3.21
CA PRO A 755 -1.77 -27.11 2.30
C PRO A 755 -2.28 -25.81 2.94
N PHE A 756 -2.38 -24.74 2.14
CA PHE A 756 -3.05 -23.54 2.59
C PHE A 756 -4.51 -23.87 2.97
N PRO A 757 -5.08 -23.28 4.04
CA PRO A 757 -6.47 -23.48 4.41
C PRO A 757 -7.41 -23.16 3.25
N GLY A 758 -8.21 -24.15 2.85
CA GLY A 758 -9.14 -24.03 1.71
C GLY A 758 -8.50 -24.26 0.34
N ALA A 759 -7.24 -24.69 0.27
CA ALA A 759 -6.64 -25.15 -0.98
C ALA A 759 -7.40 -26.37 -1.52
N THR A 760 -7.66 -26.38 -2.81
CA THR A 760 -8.31 -27.45 -3.56
C THR A 760 -7.32 -28.06 -4.56
N SER A 761 -7.76 -29.06 -5.32
CA SER A 761 -6.97 -29.59 -6.45
C SER A 761 -6.76 -28.56 -7.57
N THR A 762 -7.63 -27.56 -7.67
CA THR A 762 -7.59 -26.54 -8.73
C THR A 762 -7.06 -25.20 -8.25
N ASN A 763 -7.11 -24.88 -6.96
CA ASN A 763 -6.57 -23.65 -6.40
C ASN A 763 -5.70 -23.95 -5.17
N TRP A 764 -4.42 -23.64 -5.27
CA TRP A 764 -3.42 -23.95 -4.24
C TRP A 764 -3.36 -22.91 -3.11
N VAL A 765 -3.81 -21.68 -3.35
CA VAL A 765 -3.88 -20.60 -2.35
C VAL A 765 -5.34 -20.42 -1.95
N GLY A 766 -5.74 -21.13 -0.88
CA GLY A 766 -7.14 -21.17 -0.48
C GLY A 766 -7.77 -19.79 -0.26
N ALA A 767 -9.10 -19.73 -0.28
CA ALA A 767 -9.87 -18.47 -0.37
C ALA A 767 -9.43 -17.39 0.64
N ALA A 768 -9.07 -17.78 1.87
CA ALA A 768 -8.65 -16.86 2.91
C ALA A 768 -7.40 -16.02 2.55
N TYR A 769 -6.46 -16.59 1.79
CA TYR A 769 -5.24 -15.91 1.34
C TYR A 769 -5.45 -15.22 -0.01
N ASN A 770 -6.38 -15.74 -0.83
CA ASN A 770 -6.70 -15.15 -2.12
C ASN A 770 -7.50 -13.84 -2.00
N LEU A 771 -8.38 -13.73 -1.00
CA LEU A 771 -9.27 -12.56 -0.82
C LEU A 771 -8.54 -11.26 -0.47
N THR A 772 -7.36 -11.33 0.14
CA THR A 772 -6.61 -10.14 0.55
C THR A 772 -5.85 -9.46 -0.59
N GLU A 773 -5.47 -10.21 -1.62
CA GLU A 773 -4.54 -9.74 -2.67
C GLU A 773 -5.05 -9.98 -4.10
N ASN A 774 -6.22 -10.63 -4.26
CA ASN A 774 -6.70 -11.17 -5.53
C ASN A 774 -5.57 -11.89 -6.28
N LEU A 775 -4.90 -12.82 -5.60
CA LEU A 775 -3.60 -13.33 -6.02
C LEU A 775 -3.70 -14.28 -7.19
N THR A 776 -4.69 -15.16 -7.17
CA THR A 776 -4.92 -16.15 -8.22
C THR A 776 -6.38 -16.23 -8.63
N ASP A 777 -6.64 -16.68 -9.84
CA ASP A 777 -8.00 -17.04 -10.25
C ASP A 777 -8.50 -18.35 -9.61
N ALA A 778 -9.69 -18.78 -10.01
CA ALA A 778 -10.31 -20.01 -9.54
C ALA A 778 -9.53 -21.29 -9.93
N GLN A 779 -8.63 -21.19 -10.90
CA GLN A 779 -7.77 -22.28 -11.38
C GLN A 779 -6.34 -22.19 -10.82
N GLY A 780 -6.06 -21.25 -9.90
CA GLY A 780 -4.78 -21.12 -9.22
C GLY A 780 -3.70 -20.40 -10.03
N PHE A 781 -4.04 -19.78 -11.17
CA PHE A 781 -3.10 -18.97 -11.95
C PHE A 781 -2.99 -17.57 -11.35
N PHE A 782 -1.79 -17.01 -11.30
CA PHE A 782 -1.55 -15.67 -10.75
C PHE A 782 -2.22 -14.59 -11.58
N LEU A 783 -2.71 -13.58 -10.89
CA LEU A 783 -3.37 -12.42 -11.48
C LEU A 783 -2.53 -11.15 -11.33
N GLU A 784 -2.68 -10.22 -12.26
CA GLU A 784 -2.31 -8.82 -12.16
C GLU A 784 -3.29 -8.06 -11.25
N HIS A 785 -3.00 -6.79 -10.94
CA HIS A 785 -3.89 -5.96 -10.12
C HIS A 785 -5.24 -5.67 -10.78
N ASP A 786 -5.31 -5.70 -12.11
CA ASP A 786 -6.56 -5.56 -12.88
C ASP A 786 -7.39 -6.86 -12.94
N GLY A 787 -6.89 -7.95 -12.33
CA GLY A 787 -7.54 -9.26 -12.33
C GLY A 787 -7.31 -10.09 -13.59
N SER A 788 -6.54 -9.60 -14.57
CA SER A 788 -6.07 -10.40 -15.70
C SER A 788 -4.99 -11.39 -15.26
N ARG A 789 -4.81 -12.50 -15.98
CA ARG A 789 -3.71 -13.44 -15.67
C ARG A 789 -2.37 -12.84 -16.05
N SER A 790 -1.41 -12.88 -15.14
CA SER A 790 -0.01 -12.58 -15.42
C SER A 790 0.54 -13.47 -16.54
N ARG A 791 1.37 -12.93 -17.44
CA ARG A 791 1.90 -13.71 -18.58
C ARG A 791 3.03 -14.65 -18.15
N VAL A 792 4.06 -14.09 -17.51
CA VAL A 792 5.23 -14.82 -16.99
C VAL A 792 5.29 -14.67 -15.48
N ILE A 793 5.49 -15.79 -14.77
CA ILE A 793 5.66 -15.80 -13.32
C ILE A 793 7.10 -16.14 -13.00
N HIS A 794 7.76 -15.27 -12.25
CA HIS A 794 9.14 -15.46 -11.80
C HIS A 794 9.22 -15.55 -10.26
N GLN A 795 10.15 -16.36 -9.73
CA GLN A 795 10.37 -16.65 -8.30
C GLN A 795 9.16 -17.30 -7.59
N TRP A 796 8.37 -18.11 -8.29
CA TRP A 796 7.21 -18.79 -7.69
C TRP A 796 7.60 -19.81 -6.61
N ASP A 797 8.83 -20.30 -6.61
CA ASP A 797 9.34 -21.32 -5.69
C ASP A 797 9.31 -20.85 -4.21
N ARG A 798 9.20 -19.54 -3.96
CA ARG A 798 9.03 -18.95 -2.63
C ARG A 798 7.69 -19.26 -1.96
N PHE A 799 6.69 -19.71 -2.72
CA PHE A 799 5.46 -20.29 -2.17
C PHE A 799 5.65 -21.73 -1.67
N GLY A 800 6.81 -22.32 -1.94
CA GLY A 800 7.23 -23.59 -1.36
C GLY A 800 6.44 -24.80 -1.85
N ARG A 801 6.44 -25.81 -0.99
CA ARG A 801 5.88 -27.15 -1.25
C ARG A 801 4.38 -27.15 -1.56
N PRO A 802 3.53 -26.29 -0.96
CA PRO A 802 2.11 -26.30 -1.30
C PRO A 802 1.87 -26.00 -2.78
N LEU A 803 2.52 -24.97 -3.33
CA LEU A 803 2.40 -24.66 -4.75
C LEU A 803 2.96 -25.80 -5.62
N LEU A 804 4.20 -26.22 -5.33
CA LEU A 804 4.89 -27.25 -6.10
C LEU A 804 4.19 -28.61 -6.06
N ASN A 805 4.06 -29.19 -4.87
CA ASN A 805 3.67 -30.60 -4.69
C ASN A 805 2.15 -30.82 -4.74
N LEU A 806 1.36 -29.82 -4.33
CA LEU A 806 -0.09 -30.00 -4.27
C LEU A 806 -0.79 -29.58 -5.56
N TRP A 807 -0.18 -28.67 -6.31
CA TRP A 807 -0.80 -28.12 -7.51
C TRP A 807 0.05 -28.31 -8.75
N MET A 808 1.27 -27.78 -8.83
CA MET A 808 2.05 -27.87 -10.07
C MET A 808 2.31 -29.32 -10.49
N ASP A 809 2.74 -30.18 -9.56
CA ASP A 809 3.03 -31.60 -9.84
C ASP A 809 1.79 -32.41 -10.22
N LYS A 810 0.58 -31.92 -9.90
CA LYS A 810 -0.70 -32.60 -10.18
C LYS A 810 -1.51 -31.97 -11.30
N ASN A 811 -1.17 -30.76 -11.70
CA ASN A 811 -1.92 -30.01 -12.69
C ASN A 811 -1.35 -30.34 -14.09
N PRO A 812 -2.16 -30.92 -15.00
CA PRO A 812 -1.71 -31.31 -16.34
C PRO A 812 -1.13 -30.16 -17.17
N TYR A 813 -1.42 -28.90 -16.80
CA TYR A 813 -0.81 -27.75 -17.44
C TYR A 813 0.72 -27.75 -17.32
N PHE A 814 1.28 -28.21 -16.19
CA PHE A 814 2.73 -28.24 -15.95
C PHE A 814 3.40 -29.56 -16.35
N GLN A 815 2.62 -30.58 -16.72
CA GLN A 815 3.10 -31.88 -17.18
C GLN A 815 3.18 -31.88 -18.70
N ASP A 816 4.35 -32.10 -19.28
CA ASP A 816 4.54 -32.00 -20.73
C ASP A 816 4.54 -33.38 -21.40
N ASP A 817 3.40 -34.07 -21.31
CA ASP A 817 3.26 -35.49 -21.65
C ASP A 817 3.15 -35.78 -23.16
N ASP A 818 2.99 -34.75 -24.00
CA ASP A 818 2.82 -34.91 -25.45
C ASP A 818 4.11 -35.35 -26.18
N VAL A 819 5.25 -35.35 -25.49
CA VAL A 819 6.49 -35.91 -26.00
C VAL A 819 6.62 -37.32 -25.45
N ALA A 820 6.26 -38.32 -26.27
CA ALA A 820 6.60 -39.70 -25.99
C ALA A 820 8.12 -39.82 -25.94
N VAL A 821 8.71 -39.66 -24.74
CA VAL A 821 10.10 -39.97 -24.51
C VAL A 821 10.26 -41.42 -24.89
N VAL A 822 11.08 -41.70 -25.90
CA VAL A 822 11.41 -43.06 -26.30
C VAL A 822 12.25 -43.64 -25.16
N VAL A 823 11.58 -44.12 -24.13
CA VAL A 823 12.22 -44.82 -23.02
C VAL A 823 12.73 -46.13 -23.61
N GLY A 824 13.97 -46.11 -24.11
CA GLY A 824 14.74 -47.31 -24.31
C GLY A 824 14.82 -48.00 -22.95
N LYS A 825 14.01 -49.04 -22.75
CA LYS A 825 14.13 -49.95 -21.61
C LYS A 825 15.60 -50.39 -21.54
N ARG A 826 16.32 -49.95 -20.51
CA ARG A 826 17.54 -50.59 -20.05
C ARG A 826 17.19 -51.70 -19.09
#